data_AF-A0A7J5AVF6-F1
#
_entry.id   AF-A0A7J5AVF6-F1
#
_cell.length_a   1.000
_cell.length_b   1.000
_cell.length_c   1.000
_cell.angle_alpha   90.00
_cell.angle_beta   90.00
_cell.angle_gamma   90.00
#
_symmetry.space_group_name_H-M   'P 1'
#
loop_
_entity.id
_entity.type
_entity.pdbx_description
1 polymer ?
#
loop_
_entity_poly.entity_id
_entity_poly.type
_entity_poly.pdbx_seq_one_letter_code
_entity_poly.pdbx_strand_id
1 'polypeptide(L)'
;MSPRLSVAGAVVGVPSRASGPAPVSGVPCADSMPLCRSRLVPGQRRTGNASAGPSLVPARSRPPVSIRRRPPVKGRPPMPSRMPDQTNAPPPSGTRIRPVPRTGALRLSPGQERLWFLDGLHGDGTEYLVWLRMRLRGSWDPAVFARAVTAVVGRHEVLRTRYRDSDGEPVQVVDPPGPADVTVVDLTGGPDAGTRAAALLDTAAGRPFDLRREHPLRVVVVRLAPTEHLVGLTLHHIAADAWSCDVLLRDLDHAYRALAAGRPVPAPPSVQYADVAAWQRARREAAGAAGIGYWRDQLAGLEPVLLPTDRPRGTRRDPSGDMLAVDVPRHVARLVAAAGERYGTTAFMTLLAAFQVLLAHRTGRTDIAVGMPAAGRDVPETEDLIGFFVNTLVLRTDLAGEPSFTEVLDRVRTTVLAALLHNDVPFEDVVAAVRPRRDPARNPLFEIMFQVLHTAETPGTLGGATVWPLPMNATDAKFDLVFTVCRTAAGDLRCVLEYAGGLFDRTTMLRLAEDYVALLERSTREPEARAVRLAPAPGAPGVPATAAVPAGAPVPPAPAPAGPVEQVVAGIWSRLLGVDDIAADDDFFDLGGHSLLVARVRTALRRTFAVDLPLQVLFEATSVAGLAAVVTAAVRADVSRLSDSQVQDLLSRAAREGTR
;
A
#
# COMPACT_ATOMS: atom_id res chain seq x y z
N MET A 1 3.05 -63.36 1.84
CA MET A 1 2.61 -64.12 3.02
C MET A 1 2.28 -63.14 4.13
N SER A 2 0.99 -63.03 4.48
CA SER A 2 0.53 -62.43 5.74
C SER A 2 0.80 -63.38 6.91
N PRO A 3 0.61 -62.93 8.15
CA PRO A 3 -0.66 -63.32 8.78
C PRO A 3 -1.39 -62.19 9.52
N ARG A 4 -2.71 -62.39 9.56
CA ARG A 4 -3.76 -61.64 10.23
C ARG A 4 -3.88 -62.07 11.69
N LEU A 5 -4.32 -61.16 12.56
CA LEU A 5 -5.26 -61.48 13.63
C LEU A 5 -6.19 -60.29 13.84
N SER A 6 -7.48 -60.61 13.84
CA SER A 6 -8.66 -59.77 14.02
C SER A 6 -9.41 -60.30 15.23
N VAL A 7 -10.13 -59.45 15.97
CA VAL A 7 -11.61 -59.53 16.15
C VAL A 7 -12.08 -58.43 17.14
N ALA A 8 -13.07 -57.65 16.65
CA ALA A 8 -14.25 -56.95 17.22
C ALA A 8 -14.33 -56.57 18.73
N GLY A 9 -15.03 -55.52 19.18
CA GLY A 9 -15.92 -54.52 18.56
C GLY A 9 -16.91 -53.97 19.61
N ALA A 10 -17.34 -52.69 19.51
CA ALA A 10 -18.67 -52.20 19.92
C ALA A 10 -18.80 -50.68 19.65
N VAL A 11 -19.94 -50.31 19.07
CA VAL A 11 -20.37 -48.97 18.63
C VAL A 11 -21.50 -48.50 19.55
N VAL A 12 -21.48 -47.24 19.99
CA VAL A 12 -22.67 -46.44 20.35
C VAL A 12 -22.38 -44.98 19.97
N GLY A 13 -23.32 -44.31 19.31
CA GLY A 13 -23.09 -43.01 18.67
C GLY A 13 -23.98 -41.84 19.11
N VAL A 14 -23.68 -40.69 18.45
CA VAL A 14 -24.56 -39.59 17.99
C VAL A 14 -24.97 -38.52 19.06
N PRO A 15 -25.21 -37.21 18.72
CA PRO A 15 -25.18 -36.53 17.40
C PRO A 15 -24.32 -35.24 17.28
N SER A 16 -23.98 -34.90 16.02
CA SER A 16 -23.73 -33.53 15.57
C SER A 16 -25.01 -32.92 14.96
N ARG A 17 -25.20 -31.61 15.12
CA ARG A 17 -26.28 -30.84 14.47
C ARG A 17 -25.70 -30.04 13.31
N ALA A 18 -26.17 -30.35 12.11
CA ALA A 18 -26.08 -29.51 10.92
C ALA A 18 -27.50 -29.14 10.49
N SER A 19 -27.74 -27.85 10.22
CA SER A 19 -29.01 -27.33 9.71
C SER A 19 -28.74 -26.68 8.36
N GLY A 20 -29.14 -27.34 7.28
CA GLY A 20 -29.31 -26.72 5.96
C GLY A 20 -30.79 -26.79 5.57
N PRO A 21 -31.35 -25.81 4.84
CA PRO A 21 -32.71 -25.89 4.36
C PRO A 21 -32.79 -26.51 2.95
N ALA A 22 -33.81 -27.34 2.74
CA ALA A 22 -34.23 -27.92 1.47
C ALA A 22 -35.58 -27.28 1.02
N PRO A 23 -36.00 -27.46 -0.25
CA PRO A 23 -36.76 -26.47 -1.03
C PRO A 23 -38.26 -26.77 -1.12
N VAL A 24 -39.08 -25.77 -1.50
CA VAL A 24 -40.42 -25.99 -2.08
C VAL A 24 -40.71 -24.96 -3.17
N SER A 25 -41.09 -25.47 -4.33
CA SER A 25 -41.60 -24.79 -5.54
C SER A 25 -43.10 -24.48 -5.44
N GLY A 26 -43.55 -23.39 -6.09
CA GLY A 26 -44.97 -23.19 -6.41
C GLY A 26 -45.34 -21.78 -6.85
N VAL A 27 -45.49 -21.59 -8.17
CA VAL A 27 -46.05 -20.41 -8.86
C VAL A 27 -47.59 -20.43 -8.75
N PRO A 28 -48.29 -19.28 -8.69
CA PRO A 28 -49.01 -18.79 -9.88
C PRO A 28 -48.92 -17.26 -10.13
N CYS A 29 -49.10 -16.92 -11.41
CA CYS A 29 -49.24 -15.58 -11.99
C CYS A 29 -50.67 -15.00 -11.85
N ALA A 30 -50.76 -13.69 -12.19
CA ALA A 30 -51.95 -12.87 -12.51
C ALA A 30 -52.70 -12.33 -11.27
N ASP A 31 -53.17 -11.07 -11.14
CA ASP A 31 -53.65 -10.12 -12.14
C ASP A 31 -53.81 -8.71 -11.50
N SER A 32 -53.78 -7.66 -12.34
CA SER A 32 -54.57 -6.41 -12.24
C SER A 32 -54.31 -5.34 -11.15
N MET A 33 -53.94 -4.13 -11.63
CA MET A 33 -54.18 -2.78 -11.05
C MET A 33 -55.71 -2.45 -10.96
N PRO A 34 -56.19 -1.25 -10.54
CA PRO A 34 -55.64 -0.12 -9.75
C PRO A 34 -56.62 0.37 -8.63
N LEU A 35 -56.27 1.41 -7.84
CA LEU A 35 -57.04 2.68 -7.71
C LEU A 35 -56.72 3.53 -6.46
N CYS A 36 -56.60 4.83 -6.76
CA CYS A 36 -56.74 6.02 -5.94
C CYS A 36 -57.78 5.99 -4.81
N ARG A 37 -57.48 6.78 -3.75
CA ARG A 37 -58.28 7.87 -3.13
C ARG A 37 -57.85 8.01 -1.66
N SER A 38 -57.86 9.14 -0.96
CA SER A 38 -58.00 10.58 -1.21
C SER A 38 -58.21 11.21 0.17
N ARG A 39 -57.65 12.41 0.42
CA ARG A 39 -58.27 13.53 1.21
C ARG A 39 -58.57 13.25 2.70
N LEU A 40 -58.64 14.19 3.65
CA LEU A 40 -58.46 15.64 3.82
C LEU A 40 -58.74 15.93 5.32
N VAL A 41 -58.15 17.01 5.87
CA VAL A 41 -58.81 18.01 6.77
C VAL A 41 -58.80 17.72 8.30
N PRO A 42 -58.83 18.76 9.17
CA PRO A 42 -57.68 19.23 9.94
C PRO A 42 -58.10 19.51 11.41
N GLY A 43 -57.37 20.34 12.18
CA GLY A 43 -58.04 21.11 13.24
C GLY A 43 -57.20 21.61 14.42
N GLN A 44 -57.11 22.95 14.49
CA GLN A 44 -57.16 23.82 15.68
C GLN A 44 -56.01 23.76 16.72
N ARG A 45 -55.20 24.82 16.81
CA ARG A 45 -55.41 26.14 17.50
C ARG A 45 -55.41 26.05 19.03
N ARG A 46 -54.42 26.70 19.66
CA ARG A 46 -54.54 27.76 20.70
C ARG A 46 -53.12 28.16 21.19
N THR A 47 -52.61 29.37 20.89
CA THR A 47 -52.80 30.72 21.50
C THR A 47 -51.82 31.04 22.64
N GLY A 48 -51.22 32.24 22.56
CA GLY A 48 -50.62 33.00 23.68
C GLY A 48 -49.09 33.04 23.65
N ASN A 49 -48.29 34.06 23.30
CA ASN A 49 -48.35 35.52 23.07
C ASN A 49 -47.37 36.25 24.02
N ALA A 50 -46.68 37.27 23.47
CA ALA A 50 -45.91 38.36 24.10
C ALA A 50 -44.54 38.01 24.75
N SER A 51 -43.36 38.42 24.24
CA SER A 51 -42.77 39.74 23.87
C SER A 51 -41.91 40.36 24.98
N ALA A 52 -40.60 40.54 24.73
CA ALA A 52 -39.81 41.74 25.02
C ALA A 52 -38.29 41.44 25.00
N GLY A 53 -37.56 42.05 24.07
CA GLY A 53 -36.20 42.57 24.30
C GLY A 53 -36.25 44.08 23.97
N PRO A 54 -35.13 44.83 23.89
CA PRO A 54 -33.75 44.57 24.31
C PRO A 54 -33.20 45.68 25.25
N SER A 55 -31.96 45.59 25.74
CA SER A 55 -31.26 46.75 26.31
C SER A 55 -29.77 46.75 25.95
N LEU A 56 -29.30 47.93 25.53
CA LEU A 56 -27.99 48.28 25.00
C LEU A 56 -27.36 49.36 25.92
N VAL A 57 -26.10 49.11 26.36
CA VAL A 57 -24.92 50.04 26.40
C VAL A 57 -24.93 51.18 27.46
N PRO A 58 -23.78 51.55 28.09
CA PRO A 58 -22.82 52.47 27.46
C PRO A 58 -21.33 52.07 27.55
N ALA A 59 -20.62 52.39 26.47
CA ALA A 59 -19.16 52.48 26.39
C ALA A 59 -18.63 53.68 27.18
N ARG A 60 -17.42 53.55 27.77
CA ARG A 60 -16.62 54.70 28.24
C ARG A 60 -15.18 54.64 27.72
N SER A 61 -14.87 55.67 26.95
CA SER A 61 -13.62 56.38 26.66
C SER A 61 -12.27 55.90 27.25
N ARG A 62 -11.27 55.81 26.35
CA ARG A 62 -9.81 55.73 26.60
C ARG A 62 -9.22 57.06 27.10
N PRO A 63 -8.12 57.00 27.89
CA PRO A 63 -7.04 58.01 27.87
C PRO A 63 -5.66 57.39 27.46
N PRO A 64 -4.59 58.20 27.27
CA PRO A 64 -3.63 58.00 26.18
C PRO A 64 -2.33 57.22 26.49
N VAL A 65 -1.77 56.71 25.40
CA VAL A 65 -0.39 56.34 25.05
C VAL A 65 0.72 56.59 26.09
N SER A 66 1.46 55.53 26.44
CA SER A 66 2.86 55.63 26.87
C SER A 66 3.75 54.78 25.94
N ILE A 67 4.61 55.46 25.18
CA ILE A 67 5.63 54.86 24.31
C ILE A 67 6.80 54.47 25.21
N ARG A 68 6.95 53.18 25.55
CA ARG A 68 8.20 52.65 26.10
C ARG A 68 9.17 52.38 24.95
N ARG A 69 10.22 53.20 24.88
CA ARG A 69 11.38 53.02 23.98
C ARG A 69 12.03 51.65 24.25
N ARG A 70 12.19 50.83 23.20
CA ARG A 70 13.06 49.65 23.22
C ARG A 70 14.54 50.08 23.26
N PRO A 71 15.43 49.37 23.98
CA PRO A 71 16.86 49.64 23.97
C PRO A 71 17.52 49.20 22.63
N PRO A 72 18.70 49.74 22.28
CA PRO A 72 19.29 49.55 20.96
C PRO A 72 19.87 48.14 20.77
N VAL A 73 19.68 47.61 19.57
CA VAL A 73 20.25 46.35 19.08
C VAL A 73 21.77 46.51 18.94
N LYS A 74 22.55 45.73 19.69
CA LYS A 74 24.00 45.62 19.54
C LYS A 74 24.35 44.71 18.34
N GLY A 75 25.15 45.27 17.42
CA GLY A 75 26.29 44.64 16.75
C GLY A 75 26.11 43.29 16.08
N ARG A 76 26.08 43.32 14.75
CA ARG A 76 26.30 42.17 13.85
C ARG A 76 27.72 41.59 14.08
N PRO A 77 27.91 40.29 14.30
CA PRO A 77 29.25 39.70 14.33
C PRO A 77 29.86 39.64 12.92
N PRO A 78 31.21 39.69 12.78
CA PRO A 78 31.86 39.74 11.48
C PRO A 78 31.79 38.38 10.76
N MET A 79 31.69 38.44 9.43
CA MET A 79 31.76 37.29 8.52
C MET A 79 33.08 36.53 8.71
N PRO A 80 33.06 35.19 8.90
CA PRO A 80 34.28 34.40 8.79
C PRO A 80 34.73 34.36 7.32
N SER A 81 35.97 34.74 7.12
CA SER A 81 36.67 34.78 5.84
C SER A 81 37.11 33.37 5.44
N ARG A 82 36.98 33.06 4.14
CA ARG A 82 37.51 31.87 3.42
C ARG A 82 36.90 30.51 3.81
N MET A 83 35.99 30.03 2.95
CA MET A 83 35.69 28.60 2.83
C MET A 83 36.96 27.83 2.45
N PRO A 84 37.31 26.73 3.13
CA PRO A 84 38.28 25.79 2.61
C PRO A 84 37.70 25.10 1.37
N ASP A 85 38.58 24.89 0.39
CA ASP A 85 38.37 24.21 -0.88
C ASP A 85 37.67 22.85 -0.68
N GLN A 86 36.40 22.74 -1.11
CA GLN A 86 35.58 21.52 -1.02
C GLN A 86 35.84 20.54 -2.18
N THR A 87 37.04 20.52 -2.75
CA THR A 87 37.34 19.66 -3.91
C THR A 87 37.68 18.21 -3.56
N ASN A 88 37.54 17.77 -2.30
CA ASN A 88 37.80 16.36 -1.95
C ASN A 88 37.01 15.81 -0.74
N ALA A 89 35.71 16.10 -0.64
CA ALA A 89 34.84 15.38 0.29
C ALA A 89 34.39 14.04 -0.34
N PRO A 90 34.51 12.89 0.36
CA PRO A 90 33.89 11.65 -0.10
C PRO A 90 32.36 11.85 -0.22
N PRO A 91 31.70 11.24 -1.22
CA PRO A 91 30.27 11.43 -1.43
C PRO A 91 29.48 11.00 -0.19
N PRO A 92 28.32 11.63 0.10
CA PRO A 92 27.53 11.29 1.28
C PRO A 92 27.20 9.80 1.27
N SER A 93 27.63 9.10 2.31
CA SER A 93 27.30 7.71 2.58
C SER A 93 25.77 7.59 2.76
N GLY A 94 25.06 7.04 1.77
CA GLY A 94 23.62 6.79 1.90
C GLY A 94 22.84 6.44 0.63
N THR A 95 23.37 6.73 -0.56
CA THR A 95 22.62 6.62 -1.83
C THR A 95 22.80 5.32 -2.61
N ARG A 96 23.76 4.45 -2.24
CA ARG A 96 24.06 3.21 -3.00
C ARG A 96 24.20 2.00 -2.08
N ILE A 97 23.61 0.87 -2.48
CA ILE A 97 23.78 -0.41 -1.80
C ILE A 97 25.08 -1.06 -2.27
N ARG A 98 25.88 -1.57 -1.33
CA ARG A 98 27.16 -2.25 -1.62
C ARG A 98 27.07 -3.72 -1.20
N PRO A 99 27.57 -4.66 -2.02
CA PRO A 99 27.65 -6.06 -1.63
C PRO A 99 28.46 -6.25 -0.34
N VAL A 100 27.96 -7.08 0.57
CA VAL A 100 28.66 -7.49 1.79
C VAL A 100 29.17 -8.93 1.68
N PRO A 101 30.32 -9.28 2.29
CA PRO A 101 30.84 -10.65 2.24
C PRO A 101 29.86 -11.67 2.82
N ARG A 102 29.70 -12.82 2.15
CA ARG A 102 28.84 -13.95 2.60
C ARG A 102 29.53 -14.89 3.60
N THR A 103 30.72 -14.53 4.08
CA THR A 103 31.56 -15.34 4.99
C THR A 103 31.33 -15.04 6.47
N GLY A 104 30.57 -13.99 6.81
CA GLY A 104 30.30 -13.57 8.20
C GLY A 104 28.84 -13.71 8.60
N ALA A 105 28.54 -13.33 9.84
CA ALA A 105 27.17 -13.24 10.35
C ALA A 105 26.39 -12.15 9.60
N LEU A 106 25.45 -12.56 8.74
CA LEU A 106 24.58 -11.66 8.00
C LEU A 106 23.39 -11.28 8.89
N ARG A 107 23.41 -10.08 9.49
CA ARG A 107 22.30 -9.64 10.34
C ARG A 107 21.02 -9.44 9.52
N LEU A 108 19.87 -9.63 10.18
CA LEU A 108 18.57 -9.31 9.59
C LEU A 108 18.43 -7.78 9.40
N SER A 109 17.57 -7.37 8.48
CA SER A 109 17.11 -5.98 8.45
C SER A 109 16.25 -5.67 9.68
N PRO A 110 16.08 -4.40 10.09
CA PRO A 110 15.20 -4.05 11.22
C PRO A 110 13.78 -4.63 11.08
N GLY A 111 13.22 -4.58 9.85
CA GLY A 111 11.92 -5.16 9.55
C GLY A 111 11.88 -6.68 9.68
N GLN A 112 12.94 -7.38 9.22
CA GLN A 112 13.05 -8.82 9.41
C GLN A 112 13.22 -9.21 10.88
N GLU A 113 14.02 -8.47 11.66
CA GLU A 113 14.21 -8.71 13.10
C GLU A 113 12.86 -8.69 13.84
N ARG A 114 11.99 -7.72 13.48
CA ARG A 114 10.64 -7.64 14.03
C ARG A 114 9.77 -8.83 13.65
N LEU A 115 9.76 -9.22 12.38
CA LEU A 115 8.99 -10.38 11.93
C LEU A 115 9.49 -11.68 12.55
N TRP A 116 10.80 -11.84 12.71
CA TRP A 116 11.41 -12.96 13.42
C TRP A 116 10.97 -13.02 14.89
N PHE A 117 10.95 -11.87 15.57
CA PHE A 117 10.47 -11.79 16.95
C PHE A 117 8.99 -12.15 17.08
N LEU A 118 8.14 -11.65 16.17
CA LEU A 118 6.70 -11.93 16.17
C LEU A 118 6.42 -13.41 15.85
N ASP A 119 7.14 -13.99 14.89
CA ASP A 119 7.08 -15.42 14.58
C ASP A 119 7.44 -16.27 15.81
N GLY A 120 8.51 -15.91 16.54
CA GLY A 120 8.89 -16.58 17.78
C GLY A 120 7.87 -16.47 18.93
N LEU A 121 7.06 -15.42 18.95
CA LEU A 121 5.98 -15.25 19.94
C LEU A 121 4.70 -16.03 19.58
N HIS A 122 4.40 -16.10 18.29
CA HIS A 122 3.13 -16.63 17.79
C HIS A 122 3.21 -18.04 17.23
N GLY A 123 4.43 -18.56 16.96
CA GLY A 123 4.86 -19.95 16.75
C GLY A 123 4.19 -20.75 15.62
N ASP A 124 2.87 -20.69 15.57
CA ASP A 124 1.97 -21.46 14.72
C ASP A 124 1.00 -20.54 13.93
N GLY A 125 1.23 -19.23 13.95
CA GLY A 125 0.35 -18.25 13.30
C GLY A 125 0.55 -18.14 11.79
N THR A 126 -0.53 -17.85 11.07
CA THR A 126 -0.55 -17.63 9.60
C THR A 126 -0.59 -16.15 9.20
N GLU A 127 -0.61 -15.24 10.19
CA GLU A 127 -0.77 -13.78 10.04
C GLU A 127 0.30 -13.13 9.13
N TYR A 128 1.51 -13.68 9.06
CA TYR A 128 2.60 -13.16 8.25
C TYR A 128 2.89 -14.00 7.02
N LEU A 129 1.92 -14.77 6.56
CA LEU A 129 1.99 -15.47 5.28
C LEU A 129 1.43 -14.61 4.15
N VAL A 130 2.09 -14.68 3.00
CA VAL A 130 1.72 -14.00 1.76
C VAL A 130 1.32 -15.06 0.74
N TRP A 131 0.18 -14.85 0.09
CA TRP A 131 -0.47 -15.85 -0.76
C TRP A 131 -0.67 -15.33 -2.18
N LEU A 132 -0.29 -16.13 -3.16
CA LEU A 132 -0.65 -15.90 -4.56
C LEU A 132 -1.36 -17.14 -5.08
N ARG A 133 -2.65 -17.02 -5.40
CA ARG A 133 -3.45 -18.12 -5.97
C ARG A 133 -3.94 -17.74 -7.36
N MET A 134 -3.80 -18.66 -8.29
CA MET A 134 -4.12 -18.40 -9.68
C MET A 134 -4.63 -19.65 -10.39
N ARG A 135 -5.54 -19.44 -11.33
CA ARG A 135 -5.93 -20.43 -12.34
C ARG A 135 -5.20 -20.12 -13.63
N LEU A 136 -4.58 -21.13 -14.23
CA LEU A 136 -3.91 -21.02 -15.51
C LEU A 136 -4.68 -21.83 -16.54
N ARG A 137 -4.90 -21.24 -17.72
CA ARG A 137 -5.39 -21.98 -18.89
C ARG A 137 -4.49 -21.79 -20.10
N GLY A 138 -4.29 -22.88 -20.84
CA GLY A 138 -3.48 -22.91 -22.05
C GLY A 138 -2.41 -24.00 -22.01
N SER A 139 -1.56 -24.01 -23.03
CA SER A 139 -0.42 -24.91 -23.14
C SER A 139 0.66 -24.52 -22.14
N TRP A 140 0.71 -25.24 -21.02
CA TRP A 140 1.59 -24.94 -19.90
C TRP A 140 2.11 -26.24 -19.29
N ASP A 141 3.41 -26.28 -18.98
CA ASP A 141 4.10 -27.46 -18.47
C ASP A 141 4.50 -27.27 -17.00
N PRO A 142 3.88 -28.01 -16.07
CA PRO A 142 4.24 -27.99 -14.65
C PRO A 142 5.73 -28.28 -14.37
N ALA A 143 6.38 -29.11 -15.18
CA ALA A 143 7.80 -29.44 -15.00
C ALA A 143 8.72 -28.29 -15.39
N VAL A 144 8.40 -27.56 -16.47
CA VAL A 144 9.12 -26.33 -16.83
C VAL A 144 8.91 -25.26 -15.76
N PHE A 145 7.69 -25.15 -15.22
CA PHE A 145 7.41 -24.23 -14.13
C PHE A 145 8.17 -24.56 -12.85
N ALA A 146 8.25 -25.83 -12.43
CA ALA A 146 9.06 -26.23 -11.28
C ALA A 146 10.55 -25.86 -11.43
N ARG A 147 11.09 -26.00 -12.65
CA ARG A 147 12.45 -25.54 -12.99
C ARG A 147 12.56 -24.01 -12.97
N ALA A 148 11.52 -23.29 -13.42
CA ALA A 148 11.46 -21.83 -13.36
C ALA A 148 11.47 -21.33 -11.90
N VAL A 149 10.68 -21.93 -11.02
CA VAL A 149 10.70 -21.63 -9.57
C VAL A 149 12.10 -21.85 -9.00
N THR A 150 12.72 -22.99 -9.31
CA THR A 150 14.11 -23.29 -8.89
C THR A 150 15.11 -22.24 -9.38
N ALA A 151 14.98 -21.78 -10.63
CA ALA A 151 15.83 -20.72 -11.17
C ALA A 151 15.64 -19.38 -10.44
N VAL A 152 14.40 -19.02 -10.11
CA VAL A 152 14.08 -17.79 -9.37
C VAL A 152 14.58 -17.86 -7.92
N VAL A 153 14.43 -19.00 -7.25
CA VAL A 153 15.02 -19.24 -5.90
C VAL A 153 16.54 -19.17 -5.94
N GLY A 154 17.18 -19.69 -6.99
CA GLY A 154 18.63 -19.54 -7.19
C GLY A 154 19.05 -18.08 -7.38
N ARG A 155 18.24 -17.31 -8.14
CA ARG A 155 18.46 -15.90 -8.48
C ARG A 155 18.36 -14.95 -7.29
N HIS A 156 17.45 -15.21 -6.35
CA HIS A 156 17.19 -14.36 -5.17
C HIS A 156 17.57 -15.07 -3.87
N GLU A 157 18.66 -14.64 -3.24
CA GLU A 157 19.19 -15.24 -2.01
C GLU A 157 18.14 -15.36 -0.89
N VAL A 158 17.27 -14.35 -0.76
CA VAL A 158 16.25 -14.30 0.31
C VAL A 158 15.27 -15.48 0.25
N LEU A 159 15.01 -16.03 -0.94
CA LEU A 159 14.09 -17.16 -1.12
C LEU A 159 14.72 -18.51 -0.74
N ARG A 160 16.04 -18.56 -0.56
CA ARG A 160 16.81 -19.72 -0.06
C ARG A 160 17.53 -19.40 1.25
N THR A 161 16.98 -18.45 2.02
CA THR A 161 17.52 -18.01 3.30
C THR A 161 16.74 -18.61 4.45
N ARG A 162 17.46 -19.20 5.41
CA ARG A 162 16.93 -19.58 6.74
C ARG A 162 17.36 -18.55 7.78
N TYR A 163 16.69 -18.55 8.92
CA TYR A 163 16.93 -17.59 10.01
C TYR A 163 17.27 -18.34 11.29
N ARG A 164 18.30 -17.88 12.00
CA ARG A 164 18.75 -18.52 13.25
C ARG A 164 19.26 -17.48 14.23
N ASP A 165 19.24 -17.81 15.51
CA ASP A 165 19.94 -17.04 16.53
C ASP A 165 21.43 -17.44 16.55
N SER A 166 22.31 -16.45 16.59
CA SER A 166 23.76 -16.60 16.74
C SER A 166 24.24 -15.58 17.76
N ASP A 167 24.80 -16.03 18.88
CA ASP A 167 25.30 -15.18 19.97
C ASP A 167 24.27 -14.15 20.49
N GLY A 168 22.99 -14.54 20.52
CA GLY A 168 21.89 -13.67 20.97
C GLY A 168 21.36 -12.71 19.90
N GLU A 169 21.87 -12.78 18.67
CA GLU A 169 21.44 -11.94 17.54
C GLU A 169 20.87 -12.80 16.41
N PRO A 170 19.74 -12.43 15.80
CA PRO A 170 19.21 -13.17 14.66
C PRO A 170 20.08 -12.91 13.41
N VAL A 171 20.38 -13.97 12.67
CA VAL A 171 21.18 -13.94 11.44
C VAL A 171 20.53 -14.70 10.30
N GLN A 172 20.80 -14.23 9.08
CA GLN A 172 20.43 -14.83 7.81
C GLN A 172 21.44 -15.93 7.44
N VAL A 173 20.93 -17.09 7.01
CA VAL A 173 21.71 -18.23 6.53
C VAL A 173 21.31 -18.49 5.10
N VAL A 174 22.11 -17.97 4.17
CA VAL A 174 21.87 -18.11 2.74
C VAL A 174 22.42 -19.46 2.28
N ASP A 175 21.54 -20.40 1.91
CA ASP A 175 21.96 -21.70 1.39
C ASP A 175 22.44 -21.61 -0.06
N PRO A 176 23.31 -22.50 -0.54
CA PRO A 176 23.65 -22.56 -1.96
C PRO A 176 22.39 -22.80 -2.82
N PRO A 177 22.37 -22.35 -4.09
CA PRO A 177 21.27 -22.66 -5.00
C PRO A 177 21.00 -24.18 -5.07
N GLY A 178 19.73 -24.55 -4.99
CA GLY A 178 19.26 -25.93 -4.98
C GLY A 178 17.82 -26.04 -5.46
N PRO A 179 17.26 -27.26 -5.57
CA PRO A 179 15.88 -27.46 -5.99
C PRO A 179 14.90 -26.77 -5.04
N ALA A 180 13.91 -26.08 -5.59
CA ALA A 180 12.85 -25.45 -4.81
C ALA A 180 11.77 -26.47 -4.39
N ASP A 181 11.07 -26.17 -3.29
CA ASP A 181 9.92 -26.96 -2.82
C ASP A 181 8.69 -26.69 -3.69
N VAL A 182 8.51 -27.53 -4.72
CA VAL A 182 7.38 -27.50 -5.65
C VAL A 182 6.65 -28.83 -5.61
N THR A 183 5.41 -28.82 -5.14
CA THR A 183 4.54 -30.00 -5.14
C THR A 183 3.61 -29.93 -6.36
N VAL A 184 3.64 -30.97 -7.21
CA VAL A 184 2.72 -31.10 -8.36
C VAL A 184 1.75 -32.24 -8.09
N VAL A 185 0.44 -31.96 -8.14
CA VAL A 185 -0.64 -32.94 -7.92
C VAL A 185 -1.49 -33.03 -9.18
N ASP A 186 -1.67 -34.24 -9.72
CA ASP A 186 -2.58 -34.47 -10.84
C ASP A 186 -3.94 -34.96 -10.33
N LEU A 187 -5.00 -34.18 -10.59
CA LEU A 187 -6.38 -34.53 -10.27
C LEU A 187 -7.24 -34.71 -11.54
N THR A 188 -6.60 -34.79 -12.71
CA THR A 188 -7.29 -34.91 -14.00
C THR A 188 -8.22 -36.13 -14.01
N GLY A 189 -9.49 -35.91 -14.39
CA GLY A 189 -10.49 -36.98 -14.51
C GLY A 189 -11.00 -37.56 -13.18
N GLY A 190 -10.55 -37.05 -12.04
CA GLY A 190 -11.04 -37.47 -10.73
C GLY A 190 -12.37 -36.81 -10.34
N PRO A 191 -13.21 -37.49 -9.54
CA PRO A 191 -14.40 -36.86 -8.96
C PRO A 191 -13.99 -35.70 -8.04
N ASP A 192 -14.80 -34.65 -8.04
CA ASP A 192 -14.63 -33.44 -7.22
C ASP A 192 -13.25 -32.79 -7.31
N ALA A 193 -12.58 -32.91 -8.47
CA ALA A 193 -11.22 -32.41 -8.68
C ALA A 193 -11.07 -30.93 -8.30
N GLY A 194 -12.06 -30.09 -8.63
CA GLY A 194 -12.06 -28.67 -8.27
C GLY A 194 -12.10 -28.43 -6.76
N THR A 195 -12.99 -29.11 -6.03
CA THR A 195 -13.11 -29.01 -4.57
C THR A 195 -11.84 -29.50 -3.87
N ARG A 196 -11.30 -30.63 -4.32
CA ARG A 196 -10.05 -31.19 -3.79
C ARG A 196 -8.86 -30.29 -4.07
N ALA A 197 -8.80 -29.66 -5.25
CA ALA A 197 -7.76 -28.70 -5.59
C ALA A 197 -7.83 -27.45 -4.71
N ALA A 198 -9.03 -26.92 -4.46
CA ALA A 198 -9.23 -25.80 -3.54
C ALA A 198 -8.74 -26.16 -2.13
N ALA A 199 -9.14 -27.32 -1.60
CA ALA A 199 -8.71 -27.80 -0.28
C ALA A 199 -7.19 -27.99 -0.16
N LEU A 200 -6.52 -28.46 -1.22
CA LEU A 200 -5.05 -28.56 -1.24
C LEU A 200 -4.38 -27.19 -1.14
N LEU A 201 -4.88 -26.21 -1.91
CA LEU A 201 -4.38 -24.84 -1.84
C LEU A 201 -4.69 -24.20 -0.48
N ASP A 202 -5.84 -24.46 0.12
CA ASP A 202 -6.23 -23.97 1.45
C ASP A 202 -5.45 -24.66 2.59
N THR A 203 -4.96 -25.88 2.37
CA THR A 203 -4.11 -26.58 3.36
C THR A 203 -2.68 -26.05 3.29
N ALA A 204 -2.15 -25.80 2.09
CA ALA A 204 -0.92 -25.03 1.93
C ALA A 204 -1.08 -23.63 2.55
N ALA A 205 -2.30 -23.07 2.36
CA ALA A 205 -3.05 -21.92 2.90
C ALA A 205 -2.75 -21.34 4.29
N GLY A 206 -2.08 -22.02 5.19
CA GLY A 206 -2.75 -22.84 6.19
C GLY A 206 -1.69 -23.42 7.11
N ARG A 207 -0.58 -23.85 6.51
CA ARG A 207 0.58 -24.40 7.20
C ARG A 207 1.60 -23.29 7.51
N PRO A 208 1.97 -23.04 8.78
CA PRO A 208 3.07 -22.15 9.16
C PRO A 208 4.44 -22.57 8.59
N PHE A 209 5.41 -21.66 8.58
CA PHE A 209 6.81 -21.97 8.24
C PHE A 209 7.65 -22.15 9.50
N ASP A 210 8.49 -23.19 9.56
CA ASP A 210 9.62 -23.20 10.49
C ASP A 210 10.80 -22.47 9.84
N LEU A 211 10.90 -21.16 10.05
CA LEU A 211 11.93 -20.29 9.46
C LEU A 211 13.37 -20.69 9.84
N ARG A 212 13.57 -21.55 10.85
CA ARG A 212 14.88 -22.12 11.21
C ARG A 212 15.34 -23.22 10.27
N ARG A 213 14.39 -23.92 9.63
CA ARG A 213 14.64 -25.16 8.89
C ARG A 213 14.19 -25.08 7.43
N GLU A 214 13.13 -24.33 7.14
CA GLU A 214 12.50 -24.24 5.83
C GLU A 214 12.86 -22.92 5.13
N HIS A 215 12.85 -22.94 3.79
CA HIS A 215 12.92 -21.74 2.96
C HIS A 215 11.56 -21.02 2.96
N PRO A 216 11.52 -19.68 2.84
CA PRO A 216 10.30 -18.88 2.99
C PRO A 216 9.44 -18.86 1.71
N LEU A 217 9.41 -19.96 0.96
CA LEU A 217 8.59 -20.15 -0.24
C LEU A 217 8.18 -21.62 -0.38
N ARG A 218 6.88 -21.85 -0.61
CA ARG A 218 6.31 -23.15 -1.01
C ARG A 218 5.41 -22.95 -2.21
N VAL A 219 5.41 -23.93 -3.12
CA VAL A 219 4.60 -23.89 -4.33
C VAL A 219 3.81 -25.18 -4.49
N VAL A 220 2.51 -25.05 -4.71
CA VAL A 220 1.62 -26.15 -5.06
C VAL A 220 1.04 -25.91 -6.44
N VAL A 221 1.18 -26.89 -7.32
CA VAL A 221 0.57 -26.92 -8.65
C VAL A 221 -0.42 -28.07 -8.70
N VAL A 222 -1.67 -27.80 -9.04
CA VAL A 222 -2.71 -28.81 -9.22
C VAL A 222 -3.15 -28.82 -10.68
N ARG A 223 -3.00 -29.95 -11.35
CA ARG A 223 -3.51 -30.17 -12.71
C ARG A 223 -4.95 -30.66 -12.65
N LEU A 224 -5.85 -29.89 -13.26
CA LEU A 224 -7.28 -30.21 -13.35
C LEU A 224 -7.65 -30.83 -14.70
N ALA A 225 -6.98 -30.38 -15.76
CA ALA A 225 -7.13 -30.87 -17.12
C ALA A 225 -5.80 -30.68 -17.89
N PRO A 226 -5.65 -31.22 -19.11
CA PRO A 226 -4.43 -31.03 -19.90
C PRO A 226 -4.04 -29.57 -20.12
N THR A 227 -5.02 -28.66 -20.17
CA THR A 227 -4.83 -27.22 -20.40
C THR A 227 -5.30 -26.37 -19.24
N GLU A 228 -5.53 -26.95 -18.05
CA GLU A 228 -6.05 -26.23 -16.90
C GLU A 228 -5.35 -26.62 -15.59
N HIS A 229 -4.82 -25.61 -14.91
CA HIS A 229 -4.04 -25.78 -13.68
C HIS A 229 -4.46 -24.75 -12.64
N LEU A 230 -4.36 -25.12 -11.36
CA LEU A 230 -4.36 -24.17 -10.25
C LEU A 230 -2.94 -24.11 -9.66
N VAL A 231 -2.47 -22.91 -9.33
CA VAL A 231 -1.17 -22.69 -8.71
C VAL A 231 -1.36 -21.87 -7.44
N GLY A 232 -0.76 -22.31 -6.35
CA GLY A 232 -0.62 -21.57 -5.10
C GLY A 232 0.84 -21.36 -4.75
N LEU A 233 1.23 -20.12 -4.50
CA LEU A 233 2.51 -19.76 -3.93
C LEU A 233 2.26 -19.20 -2.53
N THR A 234 3.04 -19.70 -1.58
CA THR A 234 2.98 -19.31 -0.17
C THR A 234 4.35 -18.81 0.23
N LEU A 235 4.44 -17.57 0.69
CA LEU A 235 5.68 -16.97 1.17
C LEU A 235 5.54 -16.52 2.61
N HIS A 236 6.65 -16.49 3.35
CA HIS A 236 6.69 -15.78 4.62
C HIS A 236 7.04 -14.30 4.37
N HIS A 237 6.34 -13.38 5.01
CA HIS A 237 6.51 -11.93 4.79
C HIS A 237 7.93 -11.43 5.12
N ILE A 238 8.69 -12.18 5.93
CA ILE A 238 10.12 -11.93 6.21
C ILE A 238 11.00 -11.90 4.95
N ALA A 239 10.55 -12.56 3.87
CA ALA A 239 11.31 -12.67 2.62
C ALA A 239 10.69 -11.89 1.46
N ALA A 240 9.46 -11.40 1.58
CA ALA A 240 8.75 -10.77 0.49
C ALA A 240 7.72 -9.77 1.00
N ASP A 241 7.51 -8.70 0.23
CA ASP A 241 6.40 -7.75 0.35
C ASP A 241 5.52 -7.75 -0.91
N ALA A 242 4.50 -6.89 -0.94
CA ALA A 242 3.59 -6.80 -2.09
C ALA A 242 4.33 -6.51 -3.41
N TRP A 243 5.31 -5.60 -3.40
CA TRP A 243 6.14 -5.34 -4.59
C TRP A 243 6.95 -6.58 -5.00
N SER A 244 7.50 -7.31 -4.02
CA SER A 244 8.24 -8.54 -4.27
C SER A 244 7.39 -9.61 -4.96
N CYS A 245 6.07 -9.61 -4.74
CA CYS A 245 5.15 -10.52 -5.43
C CYS A 245 5.10 -10.22 -6.93
N ASP A 246 5.07 -8.94 -7.33
CA ASP A 246 5.13 -8.55 -8.75
C ASP A 246 6.47 -8.97 -9.38
N VAL A 247 7.57 -8.72 -8.67
CA VAL A 247 8.93 -9.14 -9.11
C VAL A 247 9.00 -10.65 -9.26
N LEU A 248 8.46 -11.40 -8.29
CA LEU A 248 8.41 -12.86 -8.32
C LEU A 248 7.64 -13.37 -9.55
N LEU A 249 6.43 -12.88 -9.79
CA LEU A 249 5.62 -13.30 -10.93
C LEU A 249 6.29 -12.95 -12.27
N ARG A 250 6.89 -11.76 -12.37
CA ARG A 250 7.66 -11.32 -13.54
C ARG A 250 8.87 -12.22 -13.80
N ASP A 251 9.65 -12.52 -12.77
CA ASP A 251 10.83 -13.38 -12.87
C ASP A 251 10.45 -14.84 -13.18
N LEU A 252 9.33 -15.34 -12.65
CA LEU A 252 8.79 -16.65 -12.98
C LEU A 252 8.39 -16.75 -14.45
N ASP A 253 7.72 -15.74 -15.00
CA ASP A 253 7.36 -15.71 -16.42
C ASP A 253 8.60 -15.70 -17.32
N HIS A 254 9.55 -14.82 -17.02
CA HIS A 254 10.82 -14.75 -17.74
C HIS A 254 11.60 -16.06 -17.68
N ALA A 255 11.70 -16.67 -16.49
CA ALA A 255 12.41 -17.92 -16.29
C ALA A 255 11.73 -19.07 -17.04
N TYR A 256 10.40 -19.16 -16.97
CA TYR A 256 9.63 -20.16 -17.70
C TYR A 256 9.88 -20.02 -19.21
N ARG A 257 9.71 -18.82 -19.77
CA ARG A 257 9.88 -18.57 -21.22
C ARG A 257 11.31 -18.82 -21.69
N ALA A 258 12.31 -18.56 -20.86
CA ALA A 258 13.70 -18.89 -21.18
C ALA A 258 13.91 -20.41 -21.22
N LEU A 259 13.49 -21.11 -20.18
CA LEU A 259 13.66 -22.56 -20.05
C LEU A 259 12.87 -23.35 -21.08
N ALA A 260 11.64 -22.94 -21.40
CA ALA A 260 10.82 -23.53 -22.45
C ALA A 260 11.46 -23.39 -23.83
N ALA A 261 12.18 -22.30 -24.07
CA ALA A 261 12.90 -22.04 -25.31
C ALA A 261 14.35 -22.58 -25.32
N GLY A 262 14.77 -23.32 -24.28
CA GLY A 262 16.16 -23.80 -24.15
C GLY A 262 17.20 -22.68 -24.00
N ARG A 263 16.79 -21.48 -23.58
CA ARG A 263 17.67 -20.31 -23.36
C ARG A 263 18.12 -20.23 -21.90
N PRO A 264 19.29 -19.61 -21.63
CA PRO A 264 19.74 -19.38 -20.27
C PRO A 264 18.80 -18.40 -19.54
N VAL A 265 18.63 -18.64 -18.24
CA VAL A 265 17.95 -17.70 -17.33
C VAL A 265 18.86 -16.52 -16.96
N PRO A 266 18.31 -15.32 -16.73
CA PRO A 266 19.10 -14.14 -16.39
C PRO A 266 19.96 -14.32 -15.14
N ALA A 267 21.21 -13.84 -15.19
CA ALA A 267 22.14 -13.88 -14.07
C ALA A 267 21.62 -13.07 -12.86
N PRO A 268 21.91 -13.50 -11.61
CA PRO A 268 21.47 -12.81 -10.40
C PRO A 268 21.79 -11.31 -10.39
N PRO A 269 20.96 -10.48 -9.73
CA PRO A 269 21.28 -9.06 -9.54
C PRO A 269 22.60 -8.89 -8.76
N SER A 270 23.29 -7.77 -9.02
CA SER A 270 24.61 -7.45 -8.46
C SER A 270 24.61 -7.17 -6.95
N VAL A 271 23.43 -6.88 -6.40
CA VAL A 271 23.15 -6.83 -4.98
C VAL A 271 22.03 -7.81 -4.66
N GLN A 272 21.96 -8.26 -3.42
CA GLN A 272 20.96 -9.17 -2.90
C GLN A 272 20.41 -8.62 -1.59
N TYR A 273 19.34 -9.23 -1.07
CA TYR A 273 18.65 -8.68 0.09
C TYR A 273 19.52 -8.60 1.36
N ALA A 274 20.50 -9.49 1.56
CA ALA A 274 21.44 -9.37 2.68
C ALA A 274 22.29 -8.09 2.60
N ASP A 275 22.55 -7.57 1.40
CA ASP A 275 23.24 -6.29 1.20
C ASP A 275 22.32 -5.10 1.53
N VAL A 276 21.03 -5.23 1.17
CA VAL A 276 19.98 -4.27 1.57
C VAL A 276 19.86 -4.22 3.09
N ALA A 277 19.85 -5.37 3.77
CA ALA A 277 19.74 -5.45 5.22
C ALA A 277 20.89 -4.70 5.90
N ALA A 278 22.13 -4.89 5.44
CA ALA A 278 23.29 -4.14 5.92
C ALA A 278 23.16 -2.63 5.66
N TRP A 279 22.71 -2.25 4.47
CA TRP A 279 22.47 -0.84 4.10
C TRP A 279 21.38 -0.18 4.96
N GLN A 280 20.25 -0.86 5.21
CA GLN A 280 19.17 -0.36 6.07
C GLN A 280 19.65 -0.16 7.51
N ARG A 281 20.51 -1.06 8.02
CA ARG A 281 21.11 -0.91 9.35
C ARG A 281 22.01 0.32 9.45
N ALA A 282 22.89 0.53 8.47
CA ALA A 282 23.73 1.73 8.43
C ALA A 282 22.88 3.03 8.33
N ARG A 283 21.75 2.98 7.61
CA ARG A 283 20.81 4.11 7.52
C ARG A 283 20.09 4.39 8.83
N ARG A 284 19.61 3.36 9.52
CA ARG A 284 19.01 3.49 10.86
C ARG A 284 19.97 4.18 11.83
N GLU A 285 21.24 3.80 11.80
CA GLU A 285 22.29 4.44 12.62
C GLU A 285 22.51 5.92 12.22
N ALA A 286 22.46 6.23 10.92
CA ALA A 286 22.65 7.59 10.40
C ALA A 286 21.44 8.52 10.62
N ALA A 287 20.21 8.01 10.59
CA ALA A 287 18.98 8.78 10.87
C ALA A 287 19.04 9.47 12.25
N GLY A 288 19.73 8.82 13.19
CA GLY A 288 20.17 9.41 14.45
C GLY A 288 19.04 9.94 15.34
N ALA A 289 19.41 10.82 16.27
CA ALA A 289 18.47 11.39 17.23
C ALA A 289 17.44 12.34 16.61
N ALA A 290 17.73 12.92 15.43
CA ALA A 290 16.86 13.90 14.77
C ALA A 290 15.57 13.25 14.24
N GLY A 291 15.68 12.13 13.51
CA GLY A 291 14.51 11.41 13.00
C GLY A 291 13.65 10.85 14.13
N ILE A 292 14.27 10.30 15.18
CA ILE A 292 13.57 9.85 16.39
C ILE A 292 12.89 11.02 17.10
N GLY A 293 13.53 12.20 17.13
CA GLY A 293 12.99 13.42 17.71
C GLY A 293 11.68 13.85 17.05
N TYR A 294 11.65 13.88 15.72
CA TYR A 294 10.44 14.17 14.95
C TYR A 294 9.29 13.23 15.34
N TRP A 295 9.51 11.91 15.30
CA TRP A 295 8.46 10.94 15.60
C TRP A 295 7.97 11.02 17.05
N ARG A 296 8.88 11.23 18.00
CA ARG A 296 8.54 11.41 19.41
C ARG A 296 7.65 12.64 19.62
N ASP A 297 7.96 13.75 18.97
CA ASP A 297 7.20 14.99 19.11
C ASP A 297 5.84 14.88 18.36
N GLN A 298 5.85 14.33 17.14
CA GLN A 298 4.65 14.15 16.31
C GLN A 298 3.61 13.21 16.95
N LEU A 299 4.06 12.16 17.64
CA LEU A 299 3.19 11.15 18.25
C LEU A 299 3.04 11.33 19.77
N ALA A 300 3.51 12.45 20.32
CA ALA A 300 3.37 12.74 21.75
C ALA A 300 1.90 12.77 22.17
N GLY A 301 1.56 12.01 23.20
CA GLY A 301 0.20 11.92 23.74
C GLY A 301 -0.81 11.28 22.79
N LEU A 302 -0.36 10.57 21.75
CA LEU A 302 -1.26 9.87 20.85
C LEU A 302 -1.99 8.73 21.58
N GLU A 303 -3.32 8.79 21.56
CA GLU A 303 -4.18 7.65 21.92
C GLU A 303 -4.68 6.99 20.62
N PRO A 304 -4.61 5.66 20.46
CA PRO A 304 -5.10 4.97 19.27
C PRO A 304 -6.60 5.21 19.02
N VAL A 305 -6.97 5.42 17.75
CA VAL A 305 -8.38 5.53 17.34
C VAL A 305 -9.01 4.13 17.33
N LEU A 306 -10.16 3.99 17.98
CA LEU A 306 -10.92 2.73 18.01
C LEU A 306 -12.29 2.96 17.38
N LEU A 307 -12.62 2.14 16.39
CA LEU A 307 -13.96 2.12 15.82
C LEU A 307 -14.96 1.54 16.84
N PRO A 308 -16.23 1.99 16.82
CA PRO A 308 -17.31 1.28 17.51
C PRO A 308 -17.39 -0.16 16.99
N THR A 309 -17.34 -1.13 17.90
CA THR A 309 -17.34 -2.56 17.57
C THR A 309 -18.74 -3.18 17.75
N ASP A 310 -19.05 -4.21 16.96
CA ASP A 310 -20.30 -4.98 17.11
C ASP A 310 -20.20 -6.02 18.26
N ARG A 311 -18.97 -6.41 18.58
CA ARG A 311 -18.62 -7.34 19.66
C ARG A 311 -17.59 -6.72 20.60
N PRO A 312 -17.60 -7.07 21.90
CA PRO A 312 -16.60 -6.55 22.83
C PRO A 312 -15.20 -7.08 22.48
N ARG A 313 -14.18 -6.24 22.63
CA ARG A 313 -12.78 -6.67 22.48
C ARG A 313 -12.40 -7.66 23.58
N GLY A 314 -11.80 -8.78 23.20
CA GLY A 314 -11.26 -9.77 24.12
C GLY A 314 -9.98 -9.33 24.83
N THR A 315 -9.47 -10.16 25.74
CA THR A 315 -8.20 -9.94 26.46
C THR A 315 -6.96 -10.31 25.63
N ARG A 316 -7.18 -11.02 24.52
CA ARG A 316 -6.18 -11.35 23.50
C ARG A 316 -6.76 -11.03 22.13
N ARG A 317 -5.86 -10.79 21.17
CA ARG A 317 -6.23 -10.62 19.78
C ARG A 317 -6.84 -11.92 19.23
N ASP A 318 -7.98 -11.79 18.56
CA ASP A 318 -8.54 -12.82 17.70
C ASP A 318 -7.99 -12.59 16.28
N PRO A 319 -7.27 -13.56 15.69
CA PRO A 319 -6.74 -13.39 14.35
C PRO A 319 -7.84 -13.49 13.29
N SER A 320 -9.06 -13.96 13.57
CA SER A 320 -10.07 -14.19 12.54
C SER A 320 -10.42 -12.92 11.75
N GLY A 321 -10.32 -13.02 10.43
CA GLY A 321 -10.62 -11.96 9.48
C GLY A 321 -11.84 -12.26 8.61
N ASP A 322 -12.40 -11.21 8.01
CA ASP A 322 -13.26 -11.29 6.82
C ASP A 322 -12.91 -10.10 5.89
N MET A 323 -13.29 -10.20 4.63
CA MET A 323 -13.01 -9.19 3.61
C MET A 323 -14.25 -8.86 2.78
N LEU A 324 -14.42 -7.59 2.49
CA LEU A 324 -15.42 -7.10 1.55
C LEU A 324 -14.84 -6.06 0.59
N ALA A 325 -15.52 -5.88 -0.54
CA ALA A 325 -15.17 -4.87 -1.51
C ALA A 325 -16.41 -4.05 -1.91
N VAL A 326 -16.21 -2.75 -2.14
CA VAL A 326 -17.22 -1.80 -2.61
C VAL A 326 -16.62 -0.98 -3.74
N ASP A 327 -17.29 -0.96 -4.89
CA ASP A 327 -16.86 -0.14 -6.03
C ASP A 327 -17.14 1.34 -5.77
N VAL A 328 -16.16 2.17 -6.11
CA VAL A 328 -16.30 3.62 -6.09
C VAL A 328 -16.79 4.05 -7.48
N PRO A 329 -17.92 4.76 -7.58
CA PRO A 329 -18.44 5.20 -8.87
C PRO A 329 -17.41 6.02 -9.67
N ARG A 330 -17.36 5.81 -10.99
CA ARG A 330 -16.38 6.47 -11.89
C ARG A 330 -16.33 7.98 -11.72
N HIS A 331 -17.49 8.61 -11.53
CA HIS A 331 -17.56 10.06 -11.38
C HIS A 331 -16.92 10.52 -10.07
N VAL A 332 -17.00 9.73 -8.99
CA VAL A 332 -16.32 10.03 -7.71
C VAL A 332 -14.80 9.88 -7.88
N ALA A 333 -14.35 8.84 -8.57
CA ALA A 333 -12.92 8.68 -8.87
C ALA A 333 -12.34 9.88 -9.65
N ARG A 334 -13.08 10.43 -10.62
CA ARG A 334 -12.70 11.66 -11.34
C ARG A 334 -12.67 12.89 -10.45
N LEU A 335 -13.61 13.01 -9.50
CA LEU A 335 -13.60 14.11 -8.54
C LEU A 335 -12.38 14.05 -7.61
N VAL A 336 -11.95 12.85 -7.22
CA VAL A 336 -10.73 12.65 -6.42
C VAL A 336 -9.48 13.09 -7.19
N ALA A 337 -9.38 12.71 -8.47
CA ALA A 337 -8.28 13.13 -9.36
C ALA A 337 -8.26 14.67 -9.49
N ALA A 338 -9.37 15.28 -9.91
CA ALA A 338 -9.49 16.73 -10.07
C ALA A 338 -9.25 17.53 -8.78
N ALA A 339 -9.54 16.97 -7.60
CA ALA A 339 -9.22 17.59 -6.33
C ALA A 339 -7.70 17.65 -6.08
N GLY A 340 -6.94 16.65 -6.53
CA GLY A 340 -5.49 16.64 -6.46
C GLY A 340 -4.88 17.80 -7.22
N GLU A 341 -5.24 17.94 -8.50
CA GLU A 341 -4.80 19.03 -9.37
C GLU A 341 -5.14 20.41 -8.78
N ARG A 342 -6.39 20.58 -8.34
CA ARG A 342 -6.90 21.89 -7.89
C ARG A 342 -6.23 22.39 -6.61
N TYR A 343 -5.87 21.49 -5.69
CA TYR A 343 -5.36 21.86 -4.36
C TYR A 343 -3.87 21.56 -4.17
N GLY A 344 -3.18 21.09 -5.22
CA GLY A 344 -1.76 20.70 -5.12
C GLY A 344 -1.55 19.57 -4.12
N THR A 345 -2.44 18.58 -4.14
CA THR A 345 -2.40 17.36 -3.32
C THR A 345 -2.41 16.13 -4.23
N THR A 346 -2.09 14.96 -3.67
CA THR A 346 -2.21 13.71 -4.44
C THR A 346 -3.58 13.06 -4.21
N ALA A 347 -4.01 12.22 -5.14
CA ALA A 347 -5.21 11.39 -4.95
C ALA A 347 -5.16 10.61 -3.61
N PHE A 348 -3.99 10.11 -3.22
CA PHE A 348 -3.78 9.48 -1.91
C PHE A 348 -4.15 10.41 -0.74
N MET A 349 -3.68 11.66 -0.77
CA MET A 349 -3.96 12.64 0.30
C MET A 349 -5.46 12.95 0.38
N THR A 350 -6.14 13.06 -0.77
CA THR A 350 -7.60 13.25 -0.82
C THR A 350 -8.36 12.06 -0.24
N LEU A 351 -7.98 10.85 -0.65
CA LEU A 351 -8.57 9.62 -0.14
C LEU A 351 -8.35 9.44 1.37
N LEU A 352 -7.14 9.74 1.85
CA LEU A 352 -6.78 9.69 3.27
C LEU A 352 -7.53 10.76 4.08
N ALA A 353 -7.61 11.99 3.59
CA ALA A 353 -8.31 13.09 4.26
C ALA A 353 -9.78 12.73 4.50
N ALA A 354 -10.48 12.22 3.48
CA ALA A 354 -11.85 11.77 3.62
C ALA A 354 -11.97 10.60 4.63
N PHE A 355 -11.00 9.69 4.65
CA PHE A 355 -11.01 8.57 5.58
C PHE A 355 -10.83 9.03 7.02
N GLN A 356 -9.87 9.93 7.29
CA GLN A 356 -9.67 10.48 8.64
C GLN A 356 -10.87 11.31 9.12
N VAL A 357 -11.56 12.03 8.23
CA VAL A 357 -12.81 12.73 8.53
C VAL A 357 -13.93 11.73 8.89
N LEU A 358 -14.03 10.62 8.16
CA LEU A 358 -14.97 9.54 8.50
C LEU A 358 -14.68 8.97 9.89
N LEU A 359 -13.41 8.67 10.19
CA LEU A 359 -13.01 8.16 11.50
C LEU A 359 -13.32 9.15 12.63
N ALA A 360 -13.07 10.44 12.41
CA ALA A 360 -13.44 11.48 13.37
C ALA A 360 -14.93 11.51 13.64
N HIS A 361 -15.74 11.44 12.58
CA HIS A 361 -17.19 11.40 12.71
C HIS A 361 -17.68 10.15 13.46
N ARG A 362 -17.12 8.97 13.16
CA ARG A 362 -17.52 7.69 13.79
C ARG A 362 -17.13 7.57 15.26
N THR A 363 -16.00 8.15 15.63
CA THR A 363 -15.42 7.98 16.95
C THR A 363 -15.66 9.18 17.87
N GLY A 364 -16.12 10.31 17.32
CA GLY A 364 -16.24 11.58 18.04
C GLY A 364 -14.88 12.19 18.41
N ARG A 365 -13.78 11.65 17.89
CA ARG A 365 -12.43 12.15 18.14
C ARG A 365 -11.99 13.12 17.06
N THR A 366 -11.15 14.07 17.44
CA THR A 366 -10.53 15.01 16.49
C THR A 366 -9.07 14.68 16.20
N ASP A 367 -8.35 14.08 17.16
CA ASP A 367 -6.99 13.61 16.96
C ASP A 367 -7.00 12.20 16.38
N ILE A 368 -6.76 12.08 15.07
CA ILE A 368 -6.88 10.84 14.30
C ILE A 368 -5.51 10.41 13.79
N ALA A 369 -5.13 9.16 14.10
CA ALA A 369 -3.93 8.53 13.54
C ALA A 369 -4.29 7.22 12.85
N VAL A 370 -3.71 7.00 11.67
CA VAL A 370 -3.77 5.74 10.93
C VAL A 370 -2.37 5.32 10.51
N GLY A 371 -2.17 4.01 10.38
CA GLY A 371 -0.95 3.48 9.77
C GLY A 371 -1.00 3.60 8.25
N MET A 372 0.18 3.74 7.63
CA MET A 372 0.38 3.62 6.19
C MET A 372 1.63 2.79 5.92
N PRO A 373 1.57 1.76 5.06
CA PRO A 373 2.77 1.07 4.62
C PRO A 373 3.54 1.96 3.63
N ALA A 374 4.83 2.16 3.90
CA ALA A 374 5.77 2.79 2.99
C ALA A 374 6.65 1.71 2.37
N ALA A 375 6.81 1.71 1.05
CA ALA A 375 7.45 0.59 0.35
C ALA A 375 8.94 0.40 0.64
N GLY A 376 9.64 1.45 1.11
CA GLY A 376 11.07 1.37 1.47
C GLY A 376 12.01 1.06 0.30
N ARG A 377 11.58 1.35 -0.94
CA ARG A 377 12.35 1.15 -2.18
C ARG A 377 12.83 2.49 -2.74
N ASP A 378 13.68 3.15 -1.96
CA ASP A 378 14.13 4.51 -2.26
C ASP A 378 15.31 4.58 -3.23
N VAL A 379 15.94 3.45 -3.56
CA VAL A 379 17.10 3.39 -4.46
C VAL A 379 16.89 2.37 -5.59
N PRO A 380 17.41 2.63 -6.81
CA PRO A 380 17.16 1.80 -7.99
C PRO A 380 17.53 0.33 -7.81
N GLU A 381 18.60 0.06 -7.07
CA GLU A 381 19.08 -1.31 -6.84
C GLU A 381 18.07 -2.19 -6.10
N THR A 382 17.04 -1.60 -5.46
CA THR A 382 15.99 -2.35 -4.78
C THR A 382 14.85 -2.77 -5.70
N GLU A 383 14.66 -2.17 -6.88
CA GLU A 383 13.43 -2.35 -7.68
C GLU A 383 13.21 -3.79 -8.16
N ASP A 384 14.29 -4.46 -8.55
CA ASP A 384 14.27 -5.82 -9.09
C ASP A 384 14.54 -6.90 -8.04
N LEU A 385 14.59 -6.54 -6.75
CA LEU A 385 14.87 -7.47 -5.66
C LEU A 385 13.59 -7.99 -5.01
N ILE A 386 13.62 -9.27 -4.65
CA ILE A 386 12.67 -9.87 -3.71
C ILE A 386 13.22 -9.64 -2.29
N GLY A 387 12.35 -9.27 -1.36
CA GLY A 387 12.72 -8.98 0.02
C GLY A 387 11.62 -8.29 0.83
N PHE A 388 11.87 -8.06 2.12
CA PHE A 388 10.97 -7.29 2.97
C PHE A 388 11.43 -5.82 3.09
N PHE A 389 10.86 -4.92 2.29
CA PHE A 389 11.28 -3.51 2.28
C PHE A 389 10.32 -2.57 3.03
N VAL A 390 9.10 -3.05 3.31
CA VAL A 390 8.03 -2.23 3.87
C VAL A 390 8.39 -1.69 5.26
N ASN A 391 8.31 -0.38 5.40
CA ASN A 391 8.25 0.31 6.69
C ASN A 391 6.81 0.75 6.97
N THR A 392 6.50 1.08 8.22
CA THR A 392 5.17 1.54 8.64
C THR A 392 5.25 2.96 9.17
N LEU A 393 4.47 3.87 8.58
CA LEU A 393 4.38 5.27 8.99
C LEU A 393 3.07 5.53 9.73
N VAL A 394 3.09 6.42 10.72
CA VAL A 394 1.89 6.83 11.46
C VAL A 394 1.48 8.22 11.02
N LEU A 395 0.31 8.33 10.38
CA LEU A 395 -0.21 9.57 9.82
C LEU A 395 -1.23 10.16 10.80
N ARG A 396 -0.75 11.05 11.67
CA ARG A 396 -1.56 11.77 12.67
C ARG A 396 -2.04 13.12 12.12
N THR A 397 -3.33 13.35 12.20
CA THR A 397 -3.98 14.59 11.77
C THR A 397 -4.91 15.08 12.87
N ASP A 398 -4.74 16.34 13.27
CA ASP A 398 -5.67 17.02 14.17
C ASP A 398 -6.82 17.64 13.37
N LEU A 399 -8.05 17.30 13.74
CA LEU A 399 -9.31 17.78 13.17
C LEU A 399 -10.08 18.68 14.14
N ALA A 400 -9.42 19.18 15.19
CA ALA A 400 -10.02 20.14 16.11
C ALA A 400 -10.37 21.46 15.40
N GLY A 401 -11.41 22.11 15.91
CA GLY A 401 -11.92 23.38 15.36
C GLY A 401 -12.92 23.23 14.22
N GLU A 402 -13.34 22.00 13.88
CA GLU A 402 -14.23 21.69 12.74
C GLU A 402 -13.73 22.29 11.39
N PRO A 403 -12.53 21.91 10.93
CA PRO A 403 -11.94 22.47 9.71
C PRO A 403 -12.78 22.19 8.47
N SER A 404 -12.61 23.03 7.43
CA SER A 404 -13.09 22.73 6.09
C SER A 404 -12.35 21.52 5.51
N PHE A 405 -12.86 20.92 4.43
CA PHE A 405 -12.14 19.81 3.80
C PHE A 405 -10.81 20.27 3.17
N THR A 406 -10.75 21.49 2.63
CA THR A 406 -9.49 22.09 2.15
C THR A 406 -8.45 22.23 3.26
N GLU A 407 -8.84 22.69 4.45
CA GLU A 407 -7.94 22.77 5.59
C GLU A 407 -7.46 21.38 6.05
N VAL A 408 -8.32 20.36 5.98
CA VAL A 408 -7.90 18.97 6.26
C VAL A 408 -6.91 18.48 5.22
N LEU A 409 -7.12 18.74 3.93
CA LEU A 409 -6.19 18.38 2.86
C LEU A 409 -4.80 18.99 3.10
N ASP A 410 -4.72 20.25 3.50
CA ASP A 410 -3.45 20.92 3.81
C ASP A 410 -2.73 20.30 5.00
N ARG A 411 -3.47 19.97 6.07
CA ARG A 411 -2.91 19.26 7.24
C ARG A 411 -2.40 17.89 6.85
N VAL A 412 -3.18 17.11 6.09
CA VAL A 412 -2.81 15.79 5.60
C VAL A 412 -1.57 15.85 4.71
N ARG A 413 -1.52 16.77 3.75
CA ARG A 413 -0.35 16.99 2.88
C ARG A 413 0.91 17.24 3.72
N THR A 414 0.82 18.14 4.70
CA THR A 414 1.95 18.46 5.60
C THR A 414 2.39 17.22 6.38
N THR A 415 1.46 16.49 7.00
CA THR A 415 1.76 15.26 7.75
C THR A 415 2.38 14.17 6.87
N VAL A 416 1.82 13.92 5.68
CA VAL A 416 2.29 12.86 4.78
C VAL A 416 3.70 13.15 4.28
N LEU A 417 3.97 14.38 3.83
CA LEU A 417 5.31 14.75 3.36
C LEU A 417 6.34 14.69 4.48
N ALA A 418 6.00 15.20 5.67
CA ALA A 418 6.89 15.14 6.83
C ALA A 418 7.16 13.69 7.27
N ALA A 419 6.15 12.81 7.25
CA ALA A 419 6.31 11.40 7.56
C ALA A 419 7.23 10.70 6.55
N LEU A 420 7.07 10.97 5.25
CA LEU A 420 7.91 10.39 4.19
C LEU A 420 9.38 10.83 4.30
N LEU A 421 9.64 12.08 4.72
CA LEU A 421 11.00 12.57 4.96
C LEU A 421 11.73 11.84 6.10
N HIS A 422 10.99 11.21 7.02
CA HIS A 422 11.52 10.47 8.17
C HIS A 422 11.24 8.96 8.09
N ASN A 423 11.02 8.44 6.87
CA ASN A 423 10.75 7.02 6.60
C ASN A 423 11.97 6.11 6.80
N ASP A 424 13.15 6.69 7.02
CA ASP A 424 14.39 5.98 7.35
C ASP A 424 14.44 5.47 8.79
N VAL A 425 13.58 5.99 9.68
CA VAL A 425 13.40 5.48 11.04
C VAL A 425 12.46 4.25 11.01
N PRO A 426 12.93 3.06 11.44
CA PRO A 426 12.07 1.88 11.55
C PRO A 426 10.92 2.11 12.54
N PHE A 427 9.75 1.57 12.22
CA PHE A 427 8.56 1.67 13.07
C PHE A 427 8.80 1.21 14.51
N GLU A 428 9.66 0.22 14.72
CA GLU A 428 9.98 -0.33 16.05
C GLU A 428 10.71 0.70 16.91
N ASP A 429 11.58 1.51 16.30
CA ASP A 429 12.25 2.61 16.99
C ASP A 429 11.28 3.72 17.35
N VAL A 430 10.31 3.98 16.46
CA VAL A 430 9.20 4.91 16.74
C VAL A 430 8.42 4.43 17.96
N VAL A 431 8.01 3.15 18.01
CA VAL A 431 7.30 2.57 19.16
C VAL A 431 8.14 2.64 20.43
N ALA A 432 9.43 2.32 20.35
CA ALA A 432 10.33 2.36 21.50
C ALA A 432 10.56 3.79 22.03
N ALA A 433 10.57 4.79 21.15
CA ALA A 433 10.73 6.20 21.50
C ALA A 433 9.44 6.81 22.08
N VAL A 434 8.29 6.51 21.49
CA VAL A 434 6.98 7.04 21.94
C VAL A 434 6.50 6.34 23.22
N ARG A 435 6.87 5.07 23.42
CA ARG A 435 6.48 4.23 24.56
C ARG A 435 4.97 4.23 24.82
N PRO A 436 4.14 3.81 23.85
CA PRO A 436 2.70 3.72 24.05
C PRO A 436 2.38 2.71 25.17
N ARG A 437 1.18 2.83 25.75
CA ARG A 437 0.67 1.83 26.71
C ARG A 437 0.65 0.46 26.03
N ARG A 438 1.22 -0.54 26.71
CA ARG A 438 1.21 -1.93 26.22
C ARG A 438 -0.14 -2.57 26.54
N ASP A 439 -0.80 -3.09 25.51
CA ASP A 439 -2.03 -3.87 25.62
C ASP A 439 -1.90 -5.07 24.66
N PRO A 440 -1.92 -6.32 25.17
CA PRO A 440 -1.76 -7.53 24.34
C PRO A 440 -2.94 -7.79 23.39
N ALA A 441 -4.07 -7.09 23.54
CA ALA A 441 -5.21 -7.18 22.62
C ALA A 441 -5.13 -6.16 21.46
N ARG A 442 -3.99 -5.45 21.35
CA ARG A 442 -3.86 -4.25 20.52
C ARG A 442 -2.50 -4.14 19.83
N ASN A 443 -2.51 -3.47 18.69
CA ASN A 443 -1.32 -3.04 18.00
C ASN A 443 -0.77 -1.75 18.63
N PRO A 444 0.55 -1.55 18.65
CA PRO A 444 1.12 -0.30 19.15
C PRO A 444 0.75 0.87 18.24
N LEU A 445 0.41 2.01 18.85
CA LEU A 445 0.13 3.32 18.22
C LEU A 445 -1.17 3.43 17.41
N PHE A 446 -1.57 2.42 16.63
CA PHE A 446 -2.78 2.47 15.80
C PHE A 446 -3.36 1.08 15.53
N GLU A 447 -4.67 1.02 15.31
CA GLU A 447 -5.40 -0.22 14.96
C GLU A 447 -5.94 -0.23 13.52
N ILE A 448 -5.81 0.88 12.82
CA ILE A 448 -6.39 1.09 11.50
C ILE A 448 -5.27 1.42 10.52
N MET A 449 -5.15 0.60 9.48
CA MET A 449 -4.21 0.81 8.38
C MET A 449 -4.96 1.38 7.17
N PHE A 450 -4.41 2.38 6.53
CA PHE A 450 -4.92 2.94 5.28
C PHE A 450 -3.86 2.82 4.19
N GLN A 451 -4.24 2.26 3.03
CA GLN A 451 -3.33 2.10 1.90
C GLN A 451 -4.03 2.28 0.55
N VAL A 452 -3.26 2.66 -0.46
CA VAL A 452 -3.72 2.74 -1.84
C VAL A 452 -2.84 1.83 -2.69
N LEU A 453 -3.46 0.87 -3.37
CA LEU A 453 -2.78 -0.11 -4.22
C LEU A 453 -3.20 0.04 -5.68
N HIS A 454 -2.29 -0.31 -6.59
CA HIS A 454 -2.57 -0.34 -8.01
C HIS A 454 -2.48 -1.80 -8.46
N THR A 455 -3.54 -2.56 -8.19
CA THR A 455 -3.63 -3.96 -8.62
C THR A 455 -4.49 -4.04 -9.88
N ALA A 456 -3.87 -4.26 -11.04
CA ALA A 456 -4.63 -4.58 -12.23
C ALA A 456 -5.28 -5.96 -12.05
N GLU A 457 -6.62 -5.99 -11.92
CA GLU A 457 -7.42 -7.24 -11.98
C GLU A 457 -7.47 -7.86 -13.40
N THR A 458 -6.57 -7.44 -14.30
CA THR A 458 -6.50 -7.99 -15.66
C THR A 458 -5.92 -9.40 -15.65
N PRO A 459 -6.47 -10.34 -16.44
CA PRO A 459 -5.81 -11.61 -16.68
C PRO A 459 -4.39 -11.39 -17.18
N GLY A 460 -3.42 -11.93 -16.44
CA GLY A 460 -2.01 -11.87 -16.80
C GLY A 460 -1.63 -12.98 -17.78
N THR A 461 -0.34 -13.04 -18.12
CA THR A 461 0.24 -14.22 -18.77
C THR A 461 1.37 -14.78 -17.94
N LEU A 462 1.47 -16.11 -17.87
CA LEU A 462 2.59 -16.81 -17.26
C LEU A 462 2.99 -17.98 -18.16
N GLY A 463 4.16 -17.89 -18.77
CA GLY A 463 4.64 -18.93 -19.67
C GLY A 463 3.77 -19.14 -20.92
N GLY A 464 3.01 -18.11 -21.31
CA GLY A 464 2.05 -18.17 -22.42
C GLY A 464 0.65 -18.66 -22.03
N ALA A 465 0.44 -19.15 -20.80
CA ALA A 465 -0.90 -19.41 -20.27
C ALA A 465 -1.57 -18.11 -19.82
N THR A 466 -2.88 -18.03 -20.00
CA THR A 466 -3.69 -16.96 -19.40
C THR A 466 -3.87 -17.23 -17.92
N VAL A 467 -3.67 -16.20 -17.10
CA VAL A 467 -3.68 -16.27 -15.64
C VAL A 467 -4.90 -15.52 -15.10
N TRP A 468 -5.70 -16.17 -14.27
CA TRP A 468 -6.75 -15.53 -13.49
C TRP A 468 -6.40 -15.61 -12.00
N PRO A 469 -6.26 -14.47 -11.30
CA PRO A 469 -6.17 -14.48 -9.85
C PRO A 469 -7.40 -15.17 -9.25
N LEU A 470 -7.19 -16.01 -8.25
CA LEU A 470 -8.29 -16.58 -7.48
C LEU A 470 -8.52 -15.72 -6.23
N PRO A 471 -9.78 -15.33 -5.93
CA PRO A 471 -10.06 -14.51 -4.77
C PRO A 471 -9.64 -15.24 -3.48
N MET A 472 -9.12 -14.46 -2.55
CA MET A 472 -8.82 -14.92 -1.21
C MET A 472 -10.05 -14.72 -0.33
N ASN A 473 -10.34 -15.71 0.52
CA ASN A 473 -11.10 -15.43 1.73
C ASN A 473 -10.07 -14.92 2.75
N ALA A 474 -10.19 -13.66 3.21
CA ALA A 474 -9.39 -13.23 4.35
C ALA A 474 -9.78 -14.13 5.52
N THR A 475 -8.82 -14.89 6.01
CA THR A 475 -8.99 -15.80 7.15
C THR A 475 -8.34 -15.23 8.40
N ASP A 476 -7.32 -14.38 8.21
CA ASP A 476 -6.59 -13.71 9.28
C ASP A 476 -6.63 -12.17 9.12
N ALA A 477 -6.68 -11.44 10.24
CA ALA A 477 -6.72 -9.97 10.32
C ALA A 477 -5.56 -9.41 11.16
N LYS A 478 -4.68 -8.63 10.52
CA LYS A 478 -3.48 -8.03 11.16
C LYS A 478 -3.72 -6.69 11.81
N PHE A 479 -4.87 -6.07 11.56
CA PHE A 479 -5.34 -4.83 12.20
C PHE A 479 -6.82 -4.98 12.53
N ASP A 480 -7.40 -4.07 13.32
CA ASP A 480 -8.86 -4.02 13.46
C ASP A 480 -9.50 -3.80 12.07
N LEU A 481 -8.86 -2.94 11.26
CA LEU A 481 -9.24 -2.64 9.89
C LEU A 481 -8.00 -2.31 9.05
N VAL A 482 -7.85 -2.96 7.90
CA VAL A 482 -7.02 -2.52 6.79
C VAL A 482 -7.93 -2.02 5.68
N PHE A 483 -7.96 -0.70 5.49
CA PHE A 483 -8.74 -0.05 4.46
C PHE A 483 -7.86 0.21 3.24
N THR A 484 -8.12 -0.53 2.16
CA THR A 484 -7.39 -0.43 0.90
C THR A 484 -8.25 0.24 -0.14
N VAL A 485 -7.75 1.27 -0.82
CA VAL A 485 -8.35 1.74 -2.08
C VAL A 485 -7.49 1.21 -3.22
N CYS A 486 -8.06 0.41 -4.11
CA CYS A 486 -7.38 -0.08 -5.30
C CYS A 486 -7.96 0.53 -6.58
N ARG A 487 -7.11 0.70 -7.61
CA ARG A 487 -7.59 0.91 -8.98
C ARG A 487 -7.87 -0.43 -9.64
N THR A 488 -9.03 -0.58 -10.28
CA THR A 488 -9.40 -1.75 -11.07
C THR A 488 -8.75 -1.69 -12.45
N ALA A 489 -8.78 -2.82 -13.16
CA ALA A 489 -8.32 -2.91 -14.55
C ALA A 489 -9.00 -1.90 -15.50
N ALA A 490 -10.25 -1.52 -15.20
CA ALA A 490 -11.01 -0.58 -16.00
C ALA A 490 -10.70 0.91 -15.67
N GLY A 491 -9.74 1.15 -14.77
CA GLY A 491 -9.37 2.48 -14.30
C GLY A 491 -10.23 3.03 -13.16
N ASP A 492 -11.23 2.26 -12.71
CA ASP A 492 -12.16 2.64 -11.64
C ASP A 492 -11.53 2.45 -10.25
N LEU A 493 -12.07 3.07 -9.21
CA LEU A 493 -11.61 2.84 -7.83
C LEU A 493 -12.49 1.80 -7.13
N ARG A 494 -11.91 1.01 -6.23
CA ARG A 494 -12.58 0.03 -5.39
C ARG A 494 -12.02 0.11 -3.98
N CYS A 495 -12.88 0.12 -2.97
CA CYS A 495 -12.49 -0.01 -1.58
C CYS A 495 -12.52 -1.49 -1.21
N VAL A 496 -11.43 -2.00 -0.63
CA VAL A 496 -11.30 -3.35 -0.09
C VAL A 496 -10.98 -3.24 1.39
N LEU A 497 -11.85 -3.82 2.22
CA LEU A 497 -11.73 -3.79 3.67
C LEU A 497 -11.43 -5.19 4.17
N GLU A 498 -10.26 -5.39 4.76
CA GLU A 498 -9.94 -6.54 5.61
C GLU A 498 -10.14 -6.12 7.06
N TYR A 499 -10.92 -6.86 7.82
CA TYR A 499 -11.28 -6.48 9.20
C TYR A 499 -11.34 -7.68 10.13
N ALA A 500 -11.15 -7.42 11.43
CA ALA A 500 -11.25 -8.44 12.46
C ALA A 500 -12.71 -8.90 12.65
N GLY A 501 -13.03 -10.12 12.23
CA GLY A 501 -14.38 -10.71 12.31
C GLY A 501 -14.85 -10.90 13.76
N GLY A 502 -13.91 -11.10 14.69
CA GLY A 502 -14.17 -11.12 16.12
C GLY A 502 -14.70 -9.78 16.69
N LEU A 503 -14.54 -8.66 15.97
CA LEU A 503 -14.97 -7.33 16.40
C LEU A 503 -16.13 -6.75 15.59
N PHE A 504 -16.16 -7.02 14.28
CA PHE A 504 -17.07 -6.36 13.35
C PHE A 504 -17.90 -7.35 12.55
N ASP A 505 -19.15 -6.97 12.31
CA ASP A 505 -20.02 -7.61 11.33
C ASP A 505 -19.78 -7.07 9.93
N ARG A 506 -19.93 -7.93 8.94
CA ARG A 506 -19.87 -7.56 7.52
C ARG A 506 -20.79 -6.39 7.18
N THR A 507 -21.98 -6.33 7.78
CA THR A 507 -22.93 -5.24 7.54
C THR A 507 -22.43 -3.89 8.07
N THR A 508 -21.69 -3.89 9.18
CA THR A 508 -21.11 -2.67 9.76
C THR A 508 -19.97 -2.16 8.89
N MET A 509 -19.12 -3.05 8.39
CA MET A 509 -18.02 -2.68 7.50
C MET A 509 -18.50 -2.26 6.11
N LEU A 510 -19.57 -2.88 5.59
CA LEU A 510 -20.20 -2.45 4.34
C LEU A 510 -20.71 -1.02 4.44
N ARG A 511 -21.45 -0.69 5.52
CA ARG A 511 -21.91 0.68 5.78
C ARG A 511 -20.75 1.68 5.93
N LEU A 512 -19.65 1.27 6.56
CA LEU A 512 -18.45 2.12 6.67
C LEU A 512 -17.88 2.47 5.29
N ALA A 513 -17.80 1.49 4.38
CA ALA A 513 -17.31 1.67 3.02
C ALA A 513 -18.27 2.53 2.17
N GLU A 514 -19.58 2.31 2.26
CA GLU A 514 -20.59 3.13 1.57
C GLU A 514 -20.56 4.59 2.05
N ASP A 515 -20.47 4.81 3.37
CA ASP A 515 -20.37 6.16 3.94
C ASP A 515 -19.05 6.85 3.58
N TYR A 516 -17.96 6.09 3.40
CA TYR A 516 -16.71 6.61 2.87
C TYR A 516 -16.87 7.13 1.43
N VAL A 517 -17.51 6.35 0.56
CA VAL A 517 -17.75 6.76 -0.85
C VAL A 517 -18.65 8.00 -0.91
N ALA A 518 -19.72 8.03 -0.11
CA ALA A 518 -20.61 9.20 -0.04
C ALA A 518 -19.89 10.44 0.49
N LEU A 519 -19.04 10.28 1.51
CA LEU A 519 -18.23 11.37 2.05
C LEU A 519 -17.19 11.87 1.04
N LEU A 520 -16.51 10.98 0.31
CA LEU A 520 -15.58 11.35 -0.77
C LEU A 520 -16.27 12.23 -1.81
N GLU A 521 -17.46 11.83 -2.25
CA GLU A 521 -18.23 12.57 -3.24
C GLU A 521 -18.65 13.96 -2.72
N ARG A 522 -19.15 14.04 -1.48
CA ARG A 522 -19.56 15.33 -0.88
C ARG A 522 -18.37 16.26 -0.61
N SER A 523 -17.29 15.73 -0.05
CA SER A 523 -16.09 16.50 0.31
C SER A 523 -15.37 17.08 -0.91
N THR A 524 -15.36 16.37 -2.02
CA THR A 524 -14.77 16.87 -3.28
C THR A 524 -15.66 17.90 -3.99
N ARG A 525 -16.99 17.86 -3.80
CA ARG A 525 -17.92 18.86 -4.35
C ARG A 525 -18.08 20.11 -3.50
N GLU A 526 -18.04 19.96 -2.18
CA GLU A 526 -18.25 21.03 -1.20
C GLU A 526 -17.02 21.19 -0.29
N PRO A 527 -15.84 21.51 -0.84
CA PRO A 527 -14.58 21.42 -0.12
C PRO A 527 -14.42 22.50 0.98
N GLU A 528 -15.19 23.58 0.90
CA GLU A 528 -15.24 24.65 1.91
C GLU A 528 -16.22 24.36 3.05
N ALA A 529 -17.05 23.32 2.93
CA ALA A 529 -17.94 22.92 4.01
C ALA A 529 -17.14 22.26 5.15
N ARG A 530 -17.67 22.36 6.38
CA ARG A 530 -17.06 21.75 7.56
C ARG A 530 -16.98 20.24 7.38
N ALA A 531 -15.77 19.69 7.35
CA ALA A 531 -15.51 18.34 6.88
C ALA A 531 -16.29 17.28 7.68
N VAL A 532 -16.31 17.39 9.02
CA VAL A 532 -17.00 16.43 9.91
C VAL A 532 -18.52 16.44 9.74
N ARG A 533 -19.10 17.52 9.19
CA ARG A 533 -20.54 17.64 8.91
C ARG A 533 -20.95 17.07 7.54
N LEU A 534 -19.96 16.77 6.70
CA LEU A 534 -20.18 16.11 5.41
C LEU A 534 -20.33 14.60 5.54
N ALA A 535 -19.90 14.02 6.67
CA ALA A 535 -20.07 12.60 6.93
C ALA A 535 -21.58 12.27 7.11
N PRO A 536 -22.05 11.16 6.51
CA PRO A 536 -23.41 10.68 6.74
C PRO A 536 -23.67 10.41 8.22
N ALA A 537 -24.88 10.70 8.70
CA ALA A 537 -25.26 10.40 10.07
C ALA A 537 -25.24 8.87 10.32
N PRO A 538 -24.86 8.41 11.53
CA PRO A 538 -24.90 6.99 11.86
C PRO A 538 -26.30 6.42 11.66
N GLY A 539 -26.46 5.42 10.78
CA GLY A 539 -27.73 4.74 10.54
C GLY A 539 -28.62 5.37 9.45
N ALA A 540 -28.13 6.36 8.70
CA ALA A 540 -28.80 6.76 7.46
C ALA A 540 -28.81 5.56 6.48
N PRO A 541 -29.93 5.31 5.76
CA PRO A 541 -29.94 4.27 4.74
C PRO A 541 -28.88 4.60 3.68
N GLY A 542 -27.93 3.68 3.48
CA GLY A 542 -26.90 3.79 2.45
C GLY A 542 -27.56 4.06 1.10
N VAL A 543 -26.97 4.94 0.29
CA VAL A 543 -27.43 5.13 -1.08
C VAL A 543 -27.17 3.83 -1.82
N PRO A 544 -28.20 3.11 -2.32
CA PRO A 544 -27.96 1.90 -3.08
C PRO A 544 -27.17 2.25 -4.34
N ALA A 545 -26.01 1.63 -4.51
CA ALA A 545 -25.24 1.69 -5.74
C ALA A 545 -26.05 0.99 -6.85
N THR A 546 -26.82 1.73 -7.64
CA THR A 546 -27.41 1.21 -8.89
C THR A 546 -27.43 2.22 -10.03
N ALA A 547 -27.25 1.62 -11.22
CA ALA A 547 -27.48 2.10 -12.58
C ALA A 547 -26.40 2.98 -13.25
N ALA A 548 -25.76 2.36 -14.26
CA ALA A 548 -24.98 3.02 -15.29
C ALA A 548 -25.82 4.06 -16.05
N VAL A 549 -25.25 5.25 -16.23
CA VAL A 549 -25.76 6.33 -17.09
C VAL A 549 -24.69 6.59 -18.17
N PRO A 550 -25.07 6.76 -19.45
CA PRO A 550 -24.12 6.80 -20.55
C PRO A 550 -23.28 8.09 -20.58
N ALA A 551 -22.12 7.97 -21.22
CA ALA A 551 -21.03 8.93 -21.28
C ALA A 551 -21.44 10.31 -21.85
N GLY A 552 -21.04 11.37 -21.14
CA GLY A 552 -21.02 12.75 -21.63
C GLY A 552 -19.81 13.05 -22.51
N ALA A 553 -19.99 14.04 -23.37
CA ALA A 553 -19.22 14.44 -24.56
C ALA A 553 -17.69 14.64 -24.42
N PRO A 554 -16.94 14.68 -25.54
CA PRO A 554 -15.48 14.74 -25.55
C PRO A 554 -14.96 16.08 -25.01
N VAL A 555 -13.98 16.00 -24.10
CA VAL A 555 -13.09 17.11 -23.74
C VAL A 555 -12.11 17.28 -24.91
N PRO A 556 -11.76 18.52 -25.34
CA PRO A 556 -10.79 18.74 -26.40
C PRO A 556 -9.42 18.12 -26.04
N PRO A 557 -8.67 17.59 -27.01
CA PRO A 557 -7.40 16.92 -26.75
C PRO A 557 -6.39 17.91 -26.15
N ALA A 558 -5.79 17.52 -25.03
CA ALA A 558 -4.67 18.22 -24.42
C ALA A 558 -3.45 18.23 -25.37
N PRO A 559 -2.58 19.26 -25.31
CA PRO A 559 -1.43 19.35 -26.19
C PRO A 559 -0.45 18.20 -25.95
N ALA A 560 0.03 17.59 -27.05
CA ALA A 560 0.98 16.48 -27.00
C ALA A 560 2.36 16.94 -26.48
N PRO A 561 3.16 16.04 -25.86
CA PRO A 561 4.53 16.33 -25.43
C PRO A 561 5.39 16.84 -26.60
N ALA A 562 5.81 18.10 -26.54
CA ALA A 562 6.48 18.77 -27.65
C ALA A 562 8.01 18.79 -27.50
N GLY A 563 8.52 18.69 -26.26
CA GLY A 563 9.95 18.69 -25.96
C GLY A 563 10.60 17.30 -25.91
N PRO A 564 11.90 17.14 -26.25
CA PRO A 564 12.61 15.85 -26.13
C PRO A 564 12.59 15.27 -24.71
N VAL A 565 12.68 16.13 -23.69
CA VAL A 565 12.59 15.71 -22.28
C VAL A 565 11.16 15.32 -21.92
N GLU A 566 10.15 16.06 -22.39
CA GLU A 566 8.73 15.74 -22.17
C GLU A 566 8.37 14.37 -22.78
N GLN A 567 8.84 14.07 -23.99
CA GLN A 567 8.61 12.78 -24.64
C GLN A 567 9.21 11.61 -23.86
N VAL A 568 10.41 11.80 -23.29
CA VAL A 568 11.06 10.78 -22.47
C VAL A 568 10.35 10.61 -21.12
N VAL A 569 9.93 11.71 -20.48
CA VAL A 569 9.13 11.69 -19.25
C VAL A 569 7.79 10.99 -19.48
N ALA A 570 7.05 11.37 -20.53
CA ALA A 570 5.81 10.72 -20.95
C ALA A 570 6.02 9.23 -21.25
N GLY A 571 7.12 8.86 -21.90
CA GLY A 571 7.47 7.46 -22.15
C GLY A 571 7.80 6.66 -20.88
N ILE A 572 8.43 7.29 -19.88
CA ILE A 572 8.65 6.68 -18.55
C ILE A 572 7.31 6.45 -17.86
N TRP A 573 6.44 7.47 -17.86
CA TRP A 573 5.14 7.40 -17.23
C TRP A 573 4.24 6.36 -17.90
N SER A 574 4.20 6.32 -19.22
CA SER A 574 3.40 5.37 -19.99
C SER A 574 3.73 3.92 -19.61
N ARG A 575 5.03 3.59 -19.51
CA ARG A 575 5.49 2.26 -19.08
C ARG A 575 5.15 1.94 -17.63
N LEU A 576 5.18 2.93 -16.73
CA LEU A 576 4.97 2.73 -15.30
C LEU A 576 3.49 2.71 -14.91
N LEU A 577 2.67 3.48 -15.61
CA LEU A 577 1.23 3.64 -15.36
C LEU A 577 0.39 2.69 -16.22
N GLY A 578 0.96 2.16 -17.31
CA GLY A 578 0.21 1.33 -18.28
C GLY A 578 -0.79 2.15 -19.09
N VAL A 579 -0.51 3.44 -19.30
CA VAL A 579 -1.37 4.38 -20.04
C VAL A 579 -0.65 4.80 -21.32
N ASP A 580 -1.31 4.64 -22.46
CA ASP A 580 -0.84 5.11 -23.76
C ASP A 580 -1.27 6.58 -23.99
N ASP A 581 -0.58 7.30 -24.88
CA ASP A 581 -0.93 8.66 -25.32
C ASP A 581 -1.01 9.74 -24.21
N ILE A 582 0.01 9.79 -23.33
CA ILE A 582 0.13 10.81 -22.28
C ILE A 582 0.41 12.20 -22.87
N ALA A 583 -0.41 13.18 -22.54
CA ALA A 583 -0.29 14.59 -22.93
C ALA A 583 0.74 15.36 -22.08
N ALA A 584 1.16 16.55 -22.55
CA ALA A 584 2.15 17.37 -21.85
C ALA A 584 1.66 17.90 -20.50
N ASP A 585 0.37 18.21 -20.42
CA ASP A 585 -0.26 18.75 -19.21
C ASP A 585 -0.89 17.66 -18.33
N ASP A 586 -0.82 16.39 -18.73
CA ASP A 586 -1.35 15.29 -17.92
C ASP A 586 -0.63 15.21 -16.58
N ASP A 587 -1.41 15.11 -15.51
CA ASP A 587 -0.92 14.94 -14.14
C ASP A 587 -0.60 13.45 -13.86
N PHE A 588 0.59 13.21 -13.32
CA PHE A 588 1.11 11.89 -12.97
C PHE A 588 0.15 11.11 -12.07
N PHE A 589 -0.41 11.78 -11.07
CA PHE A 589 -1.25 11.17 -10.04
C PHE A 589 -2.67 10.91 -10.59
N ASP A 590 -3.13 11.73 -11.51
CA ASP A 590 -4.42 11.55 -12.19
C ASP A 590 -4.42 10.33 -13.10
N LEU A 591 -3.32 10.14 -13.81
CA LEU A 591 -3.04 8.94 -14.61
C LEU A 591 -2.78 7.69 -13.76
N GLY A 592 -2.83 7.81 -12.42
CA GLY A 592 -2.69 6.68 -11.50
C GLY A 592 -1.32 6.56 -10.84
N GLY A 593 -0.53 7.63 -10.82
CA GLY A 593 0.70 7.74 -10.04
C GLY A 593 0.43 7.71 -8.54
N HIS A 594 1.36 7.14 -7.77
CA HIS A 594 1.32 7.13 -6.31
C HIS A 594 2.75 7.07 -5.75
N SER A 595 2.95 7.17 -4.44
CA SER A 595 4.28 7.23 -3.81
C SER A 595 5.24 6.12 -4.27
N LEU A 596 4.70 4.93 -4.57
CA LEU A 596 5.45 3.80 -5.16
C LEU A 596 5.93 4.09 -6.57
N LEU A 597 5.04 4.58 -7.44
CA LEU A 597 5.37 4.93 -8.81
C LEU A 597 6.18 6.22 -8.88
N VAL A 598 6.03 7.13 -7.93
CA VAL A 598 6.91 8.31 -7.78
C VAL A 598 8.34 7.85 -7.50
N ALA A 599 8.54 6.86 -6.64
CA ALA A 599 9.87 6.27 -6.43
C ALA A 599 10.41 5.64 -7.74
N ARG A 600 9.58 4.90 -8.49
CA ARG A 600 9.96 4.36 -9.81
C ARG A 600 10.27 5.45 -10.85
N VAL A 601 9.50 6.54 -10.86
CA VAL A 601 9.74 7.69 -11.74
C VAL A 601 11.06 8.35 -11.36
N ARG A 602 11.31 8.61 -10.06
CA ARG A 602 12.59 9.16 -9.60
C ARG A 602 13.76 8.34 -10.09
N THR A 603 13.69 7.02 -9.90
CA THR A 603 14.69 6.08 -10.38
C THR A 603 14.87 6.16 -11.89
N ALA A 604 13.76 6.11 -12.64
CA ALA A 604 13.79 6.14 -14.10
C ALA A 604 14.37 7.45 -14.64
N LEU A 605 14.04 8.59 -14.03
CA LEU A 605 14.62 9.90 -14.36
C LEU A 605 16.12 9.94 -14.06
N ARG A 606 16.52 9.44 -12.89
CA ARG A 606 17.94 9.35 -12.51
C ARG A 606 18.72 8.46 -13.46
N ARG A 607 18.17 7.33 -13.89
CA ARG A 607 18.80 6.43 -14.86
C ARG A 607 18.92 7.07 -16.24
N THR A 608 17.90 7.82 -16.67
CA THR A 608 17.80 8.34 -18.04
C THR A 608 18.54 9.67 -18.22
N PHE A 609 18.50 10.54 -17.22
CA PHE A 609 19.03 11.90 -17.28
C PHE A 609 20.21 12.15 -16.33
N ALA A 610 20.63 11.15 -15.54
CA ALA A 610 21.68 11.26 -14.52
C ALA A 610 21.44 12.33 -13.43
N VAL A 611 20.19 12.80 -13.26
CA VAL A 611 19.81 13.78 -12.22
C VAL A 611 19.21 13.08 -11.00
N ASP A 612 19.62 13.51 -9.80
CA ASP A 612 19.03 13.04 -8.54
C ASP A 612 18.06 14.09 -8.00
N LEU A 613 16.77 13.94 -8.30
CA LEU A 613 15.74 14.88 -7.89
C LEU A 613 15.23 14.54 -6.48
N PRO A 614 15.10 15.53 -5.57
CA PRO A 614 14.43 15.32 -4.29
C PRO A 614 13.01 14.80 -4.50
N LEU A 615 12.56 13.89 -3.63
CA LEU A 615 11.24 13.28 -3.75
C LEU A 615 10.12 14.32 -3.80
N GLN A 616 10.24 15.37 -2.98
CA GLN A 616 9.30 16.49 -2.91
C GLN A 616 9.04 17.13 -4.28
N VAL A 617 10.06 17.26 -5.11
CA VAL A 617 9.94 17.89 -6.44
C VAL A 617 9.05 17.08 -7.36
N LEU A 618 8.98 15.75 -7.20
CA LEU A 618 8.08 14.89 -7.98
C LEU A 618 6.61 14.97 -7.52
N PHE A 619 6.38 15.47 -6.31
CA PHE A 619 5.04 15.77 -5.80
C PHE A 619 4.61 17.22 -6.10
N GLU A 620 5.55 18.10 -6.46
CA GLU A 620 5.29 19.48 -6.83
C GLU A 620 5.15 19.66 -8.35
N ALA A 621 6.02 19.00 -9.12
CA ALA A 621 6.02 19.01 -10.58
C ALA A 621 5.25 17.81 -11.11
N THR A 622 3.92 17.87 -10.99
CA THR A 622 3.04 16.72 -11.19
C THR A 622 2.65 16.50 -12.65
N SER A 623 2.86 17.44 -13.57
CA SER A 623 2.61 17.26 -15.01
C SER A 623 3.86 16.85 -15.80
N VAL A 624 3.70 16.25 -16.98
CA VAL A 624 4.84 15.90 -17.87
C VAL A 624 5.68 17.13 -18.20
N ALA A 625 5.05 18.24 -18.57
CA ALA A 625 5.71 19.51 -18.86
C ALA A 625 6.41 20.09 -17.63
N GLY A 626 5.74 20.08 -16.48
CA GLY A 626 6.31 20.57 -15.22
C GLY A 626 7.54 19.77 -14.79
N LEU A 627 7.45 18.45 -14.84
CA LEU A 627 8.55 17.56 -14.49
C LEU A 627 9.70 17.64 -15.51
N ALA A 628 9.39 17.74 -16.79
CA ALA A 628 10.40 17.94 -17.84
C ALA A 628 11.14 19.28 -17.69
N ALA A 629 10.46 20.35 -17.27
CA ALA A 629 11.09 21.63 -16.98
C ALA A 629 12.08 21.53 -15.80
N VAL A 630 11.69 20.84 -14.72
CA VAL A 630 12.57 20.56 -13.58
C VAL A 630 13.78 19.73 -13.99
N VAL A 631 13.57 18.64 -14.72
CA VAL A 631 14.66 17.78 -15.21
C VAL A 631 15.60 18.57 -16.11
N THR A 632 15.06 19.38 -17.03
CA THR A 632 15.86 20.24 -17.92
C THR A 632 16.69 21.26 -17.13
N ALA A 633 16.12 21.87 -16.10
CA ALA A 633 16.83 22.79 -15.22
C ALA A 633 17.95 22.08 -14.44
N ALA A 634 17.69 20.88 -13.92
CA ALA A 634 18.67 20.07 -13.21
C ALA A 634 19.83 19.63 -14.14
N VAL A 635 19.52 19.15 -15.35
CA VAL A 635 20.53 18.79 -16.36
C VAL A 635 21.37 20.01 -16.75
N ARG A 636 20.77 21.19 -16.96
CA ARG A 636 21.52 22.44 -17.26
C ARG A 636 22.38 22.89 -16.09
N ALA A 637 21.89 22.76 -14.86
CA ALA A 637 22.66 23.08 -13.66
C ALA A 637 23.87 22.15 -13.49
N ASP A 638 23.74 20.87 -13.85
CA ASP A 638 24.86 19.93 -13.81
C ASP A 638 25.85 20.13 -14.96
N VAL A 639 25.38 20.46 -16.17
CA VAL A 639 26.25 20.78 -17.33
C VAL A 639 27.03 22.08 -17.13
N SER A 640 26.42 23.11 -16.51
CA SER A 640 27.10 24.38 -16.20
C SER A 640 28.12 24.30 -15.06
N ARG A 641 28.17 23.17 -14.34
CA ARG A 641 29.19 22.86 -13.32
C ARG A 641 30.37 22.05 -13.88
N LEU A 642 30.30 21.63 -15.15
CA LEU A 642 31.41 20.95 -15.81
C LEU A 642 32.48 21.97 -16.21
N SER A 643 33.74 21.66 -15.92
CA SER A 643 34.88 22.43 -16.46
C SER A 643 34.98 22.24 -17.97
N ASP A 644 35.60 23.20 -18.68
CA ASP A 644 35.83 23.11 -20.14
C ASP A 644 36.51 21.80 -20.57
N SER A 645 37.34 21.22 -19.71
CA SER A 645 37.98 19.91 -19.93
C SER A 645 37.00 18.74 -19.92
N GLN A 646 35.98 18.79 -19.05
CA GLN A 646 34.95 17.76 -18.93
C GLN A 646 33.90 17.89 -20.03
N VAL A 647 33.59 19.12 -20.45
CA VAL A 647 32.76 19.39 -21.63
C VAL A 647 33.43 18.84 -22.89
N GLN A 648 34.74 19.03 -23.05
CA GLN A 648 35.46 18.46 -24.18
C GLN A 648 35.56 16.93 -24.15
N ASP A 649 35.71 16.30 -22.99
CA ASP A 649 35.69 14.83 -22.90
C ASP A 649 34.30 14.24 -23.25
N LEU A 650 33.22 14.91 -22.83
CA LEU A 650 31.85 14.53 -23.19
C LEU A 650 31.56 14.69 -24.70
N LEU A 651 31.97 15.81 -25.30
CA LEU A 651 31.83 16.02 -26.75
C LEU A 651 32.68 15.02 -27.56
N SER A 652 33.87 14.68 -27.06
CA SER A 652 34.75 13.67 -27.65
C SER A 652 34.19 12.24 -27.57
N ARG A 653 33.31 11.96 -26.59
CA ARG A 653 32.60 10.67 -26.45
C ARG A 653 31.36 10.62 -27.32
N ALA A 654 30.57 11.70 -27.34
CA ALA A 654 29.39 11.82 -28.20
C ALA A 654 29.75 11.74 -29.70
N ALA A 655 30.88 12.34 -30.12
CA ALA A 655 31.38 12.22 -31.49
C ALA A 655 31.84 10.79 -31.88
N ARG A 656 32.11 9.93 -30.91
CA ARG A 656 32.48 8.52 -31.14
C ARG A 656 31.27 7.57 -31.16
N GLU A 657 30.16 7.96 -30.54
CA GLU A 657 28.93 7.16 -30.51
C GLU A 657 27.97 7.48 -31.67
N GLY A 658 28.07 8.67 -32.28
CA GLY A 658 27.26 9.04 -33.45
C GLY A 658 27.69 8.43 -34.80
N THR A 659 28.68 7.54 -34.83
CA THR A 659 29.20 6.90 -36.07
C THR A 659 29.10 5.37 -36.05
N ARG A 660 28.22 4.78 -35.24
CA ARG A 660 27.96 3.33 -35.24
C ARG A 660 26.48 2.98 -35.32
#